data_AF-A0A2A4SSK1-F1
#
_entry.id   AF-A0A2A4SSK1-F1
#
_cell.length_a   1.000
_cell.length_b   1.000
_cell.length_c   1.000
_cell.angle_alpha   90.00
_cell.angle_beta   90.00
_cell.angle_gamma   90.00
#
_symmetry.space_group_name_H-M   'P 1'
#
loop_
_entity.id
_entity.type
_entity.pdbx_description
1 polymer ?
#
loop_
_entity_poly.entity_id
_entity_poly.type
_entity_poly.pdbx_seq_one_letter_code
_entity_poly.pdbx_strand_id
1 'polypeptide(L)'
;KVKFPKLSLFLSALREMDVFTDDIILRYGEVNKSEARNESYMAIEIPRLDKTVFLSNEYGEASFIFTGFISDKDLMDHGKQDFLQSPQFLSRIEFVEGKEDEWKVKMKEVLQREVGEKNEKVDLDLLESVREFFSYLGAEEWMGLSQKEKKELNQKVQRQYGFGIDSLCNQLGLNRKNKRLKPLGSSEAMMALGRCVLGSHKVFDEYQQQFNKKAQFDKLFINNGMSELVSFLNEHGYKVNKCMELTEKEREELDQKLKDNYGYGIRSVCTKLDLQGNKKQMNPIQSLEDMMIFGRRVFGPHVVFDEYETRLKKRRLFDALSDEEKRGSIVKFLEKNDYKVEWWMLLTEKEKKILEDRIYEEYGFKLSSLCTKLQLNRTNRPYLSPLTSSEDMMILGRNIFKSHQAFDEYKQKHNKIKRFDDLSHKNKRESIVRFLVKNSYITDELMELTQSEKKELDRKIQAEYGFGIISLCSKIELNLKHGRTMNPVNSAEDMLDFVEYISADNSTRSYDRSKLKPRIDKTSDEYKQKGQKIKRFDKLSHENKKKEIVAFLEKNGYIVAELIKLTVDKKKELDKKIQKEYGFGMISLCLKIKLNWESERNLNPVNSSEDMLDFIEYILENNNKITDYRKIFNEVKRFDNLSHEGKKSEIVEFLANNKYSVEEWMRLTEKQKKNLDFKIQEKYGFGICSLCTKLGLKTSNETWLKPITSPEDMMNLGKELFGSHAVFDECESRLRKIKRFDKLSHDDKKNDIVQFLKKNKYEAERLMNLTGKEKRELEKNIQEKYGVGIMFLCSAFELKGKHGRTLSPLSSLKEMLEFGEYFLGSHQIFTDYKKRFEKADWFNDLTEEKQAKEIIAFFERNGHKTKEKIIALNQKEKRRLDREMYNEYSFRMFSVCTKFGLQTNQSKNLAPVRTSSDMKILGEKIFNICFPS
;
A
#
# COMPACT_ATOMS: atom_id res chain seq x y z
N LYS A 1 74.88 -8.00 19.75
CA LYS A 1 75.26 -6.85 18.91
C LYS A 1 75.00 -7.24 17.47
N VAL A 2 73.93 -6.70 16.87
CA VAL A 2 73.48 -7.08 15.51
C VAL A 2 74.53 -6.66 14.49
N LYS A 3 74.89 -7.55 13.56
CA LYS A 3 75.96 -7.33 12.55
C LYS A 3 75.55 -6.36 11.43
N PHE A 4 74.24 -6.18 11.18
CA PHE A 4 73.69 -5.21 10.23
C PHE A 4 72.34 -4.64 10.73
N PRO A 5 72.21 -3.32 10.95
CA PRO A 5 70.92 -2.71 11.28
C PRO A 5 69.95 -2.84 10.09
N LYS A 6 68.71 -3.27 10.34
CA LYS A 6 67.66 -3.45 9.32
C LYS A 6 67.42 -2.18 8.48
N LEU A 7 67.52 -1.00 9.12
CA LEU A 7 67.51 0.30 8.43
C LEU A 7 68.62 0.46 7.40
N SER A 8 69.86 0.02 7.70
CA SER A 8 70.96 0.10 6.72
C SER A 8 70.71 -0.77 5.50
N LEU A 9 70.10 -1.95 5.70
CA LEU A 9 69.72 -2.86 4.63
C LEU A 9 68.58 -2.27 3.79
N PHE A 10 67.60 -1.64 4.44
CA PHE A 10 66.51 -0.92 3.79
C PHE A 10 67.01 0.25 2.94
N LEU A 11 67.86 1.12 3.48
CA LEU A 11 68.46 2.24 2.75
C LEU A 11 69.31 1.75 1.57
N SER A 12 70.00 0.62 1.71
CA SER A 12 70.70 -0.02 0.59
C SER A 12 69.72 -0.52 -0.49
N ALA A 13 68.56 -1.07 -0.09
CA ALA A 13 67.52 -1.48 -1.03
C ALA A 13 66.96 -0.29 -1.82
N LEU A 14 66.72 0.85 -1.14
CA LEU A 14 66.25 2.08 -1.77
C LEU A 14 67.26 2.65 -2.76
N ARG A 15 68.56 2.70 -2.41
CA ARG A 15 69.62 3.17 -3.32
C ARG A 15 69.71 2.35 -4.61
N GLU A 16 69.48 1.04 -4.54
CA GLU A 16 69.43 0.18 -5.73
C GLU A 16 68.21 0.44 -6.62
N MET A 17 67.21 1.18 -6.12
CA MET A 17 66.04 1.63 -6.87
C MET A 17 66.12 3.12 -7.22
N ASP A 18 67.30 3.74 -7.11
CA ASP A 18 67.50 5.18 -7.33
C ASP A 18 66.71 6.08 -6.36
N VAL A 19 66.40 5.59 -5.16
CA VAL A 19 65.75 6.35 -4.08
C VAL A 19 66.79 6.65 -2.99
N PHE A 20 67.01 7.93 -2.73
CA PHE A 20 68.02 8.40 -1.79
C PHE A 20 67.39 8.90 -0.48
N THR A 21 68.22 9.28 0.48
CA THR A 21 67.74 9.73 1.82
C THR A 21 67.02 11.07 1.77
N ASP A 22 67.22 11.86 0.73
CA ASP A 22 66.49 13.10 0.43
C ASP A 22 65.19 12.86 -0.37
N ASP A 23 64.81 11.59 -0.58
CA ASP A 23 63.52 11.19 -1.15
C ASP A 23 62.57 10.57 -0.10
N ILE A 24 62.98 10.56 1.18
CA ILE A 24 62.21 9.95 2.27
C ILE A 24 61.90 10.93 3.40
N ILE A 25 60.73 10.77 4.01
CA ILE A 25 60.34 11.47 5.24
C ILE A 25 60.29 10.42 6.36
N LEU A 26 61.00 10.70 7.47
CA LEU A 26 61.11 9.80 8.60
C LEU A 26 60.31 10.34 9.79
N ARG A 27 59.40 9.52 10.31
CA ARG A 27 58.65 9.81 11.55
C ARG A 27 58.94 8.72 12.58
N TYR A 28 59.18 9.14 13.82
CA TYR A 28 59.53 8.27 14.94
C TYR A 28 58.43 8.32 16.00
N GLY A 29 57.97 7.17 16.47
CA GLY A 29 57.08 7.08 17.62
C GLY A 29 57.86 7.11 18.94
N GLU A 30 57.22 7.54 20.02
CA GLU A 30 57.77 7.39 21.37
C GLU A 30 57.74 5.92 21.82
N VAL A 31 58.79 5.46 22.51
CA VAL A 31 58.83 4.10 23.05
C VAL A 31 58.02 4.06 24.34
N ASN A 32 56.92 3.31 24.33
CA ASN A 32 56.14 3.08 25.54
C ASN A 32 56.85 2.06 26.45
N LYS A 33 57.31 2.51 27.62
CA LYS A 33 58.04 1.68 28.60
C LYS A 33 57.22 0.52 29.17
N SER A 34 55.91 0.48 28.97
CA SER A 34 55.04 -0.63 29.40
C SER A 34 54.91 -1.76 28.38
N GLU A 35 55.45 -1.61 27.17
CA GLU A 35 55.40 -2.65 26.13
C GLU A 35 56.63 -3.56 26.18
N ALA A 36 56.51 -4.80 25.70
CA ALA A 36 57.60 -5.78 25.66
C ALA A 36 58.72 -5.44 24.65
N ARG A 37 58.57 -4.33 23.91
CA ARG A 37 59.51 -3.86 22.89
C ARG A 37 60.43 -2.81 23.45
N ASN A 38 61.68 -2.82 22.99
CA ASN A 38 62.70 -1.82 23.33
C ASN A 38 62.77 -0.68 22.32
N GLU A 39 62.17 -0.82 21.13
CA GLU A 39 62.11 0.22 20.09
C GLU A 39 60.71 0.34 19.47
N SER A 40 60.34 1.56 19.08
CA SER A 40 59.13 1.86 18.30
C SER A 40 59.38 1.59 16.81
N TYR A 41 58.29 1.40 16.05
CA TYR A 41 58.39 1.38 14.59
C TYR A 41 58.68 2.80 14.07
N MET A 42 59.60 2.90 13.12
CA MET A 42 59.81 4.09 12.30
C MET A 42 58.84 4.05 11.11
N ALA A 43 58.13 5.14 10.88
CA ALA A 43 57.34 5.32 9.66
C ALA A 43 58.21 6.03 8.62
N ILE A 44 58.53 5.32 7.54
CA ILE A 44 59.35 5.81 6.44
C ILE A 44 58.43 6.04 5.25
N GLU A 45 58.09 7.30 5.01
CA GLU A 45 57.33 7.70 3.83
C GLU A 45 58.29 7.89 2.66
N ILE A 46 57.93 7.37 1.49
CA ILE A 46 58.66 7.50 0.24
C ILE A 46 57.71 8.14 -0.78
N PRO A 47 57.56 9.48 -0.81
CA PRO A 47 56.58 10.15 -1.67
C PRO A 47 56.76 9.83 -3.16
N ARG A 48 58.01 9.67 -3.61
CA ARG A 48 58.33 9.28 -4.99
C ARG A 48 57.70 7.95 -5.41
N LEU A 49 57.58 7.00 -4.49
CA LEU A 49 56.97 5.69 -4.73
C LEU A 49 55.49 5.63 -4.31
N ASP A 50 54.97 6.70 -3.69
CA ASP A 50 53.66 6.72 -3.03
C ASP A 50 53.51 5.53 -2.06
N LYS A 51 54.52 5.31 -1.20
CA LYS A 51 54.54 4.22 -0.20
C LYS A 51 54.91 4.73 1.19
N THR A 52 54.36 4.08 2.22
CA THR A 52 54.81 4.21 3.61
C THR A 52 55.25 2.85 4.15
N VAL A 53 56.43 2.79 4.77
CA VAL A 53 57.02 1.58 5.34
C VAL A 53 57.15 1.73 6.85
N PHE A 54 56.53 0.85 7.63
CA PHE A 54 56.85 0.72 9.06
C PHE A 54 58.01 -0.25 9.25
N LEU A 55 59.08 0.25 9.85
CA LEU A 55 60.33 -0.47 10.07
C LEU A 55 60.74 -0.39 11.55
N SER A 56 60.86 -1.54 12.21
CA SER A 56 61.56 -1.67 13.51
C SER A 56 62.92 -2.31 13.29
N ASN A 57 63.97 -1.83 13.97
CA ASN A 57 65.29 -2.48 13.94
C ASN A 57 65.38 -3.69 14.89
N GLU A 58 64.34 -3.96 15.68
CA GLU A 58 64.29 -5.15 16.53
C GLU A 58 64.26 -6.43 15.70
N TYR A 59 65.00 -7.41 16.19
CA TYR A 59 65.10 -8.71 15.57
C TYR A 59 63.83 -9.55 15.84
N GLY A 60 63.27 -10.17 14.80
CA GLY A 60 61.99 -10.88 14.86
C GLY A 60 60.75 -10.02 14.55
N GLU A 61 60.89 -8.70 14.48
CA GLU A 61 59.79 -7.81 14.06
C GLU A 61 59.72 -7.68 12.53
N ALA A 62 58.51 -7.84 11.98
CA ALA A 62 58.27 -7.74 10.53
C ALA A 62 58.24 -6.27 10.07
N SER A 63 58.44 -6.04 8.78
CA SER A 63 58.17 -4.74 8.15
C SER A 63 56.79 -4.73 7.50
N PHE A 64 56.11 -3.59 7.54
CA PHE A 64 54.78 -3.42 6.97
C PHE A 64 54.83 -2.33 5.91
N ILE A 65 54.22 -2.58 4.75
CA ILE A 65 54.27 -1.67 3.61
C ILE A 65 52.84 -1.31 3.22
N PHE A 66 52.60 -0.02 3.00
CA PHE A 66 51.31 0.55 2.63
C PHE A 66 51.45 1.39 1.36
N THR A 67 50.38 1.44 0.57
CA THR A 67 50.24 2.44 -0.50
C THR A 67 49.79 3.77 0.10
N GLY A 68 50.38 4.85 -0.39
CA GLY A 68 50.05 6.21 0.01
C GLY A 68 50.80 6.71 1.23
N PHE A 69 50.52 7.97 1.55
CA PHE A 69 50.85 8.61 2.81
C PHE A 69 49.80 8.27 3.89
N ILE A 70 50.28 7.88 5.07
CA ILE A 70 49.48 7.67 6.29
C ILE A 70 49.58 8.94 7.15
N SER A 71 48.45 9.56 7.48
CA SER A 71 48.40 10.80 8.25
C SER A 71 48.82 10.59 9.71
N ASP A 72 49.32 11.63 10.39
CA ASP A 72 49.69 11.52 11.82
C ASP A 72 48.48 11.16 12.70
N LYS A 73 47.30 11.66 12.35
CA LYS A 73 46.06 11.29 13.03
C LYS A 73 45.80 9.79 12.92
N ASP A 74 45.94 9.21 11.73
CA ASP A 74 45.73 7.77 11.55
C ASP A 74 46.79 6.94 12.28
N LEU A 75 48.04 7.41 12.34
CA LEU A 75 49.11 6.79 13.13
C LEU A 75 48.80 6.74 14.63
N MET A 76 48.12 7.78 15.14
CA MET A 76 47.77 7.89 16.57
C MET A 76 46.47 7.16 16.92
N ASP A 77 45.50 7.13 16.01
CA ASP A 77 44.15 6.61 16.26
C ASP A 77 44.02 5.09 15.99
N HIS A 78 44.92 4.49 15.20
CA HIS A 78 44.82 3.10 14.76
C HIS A 78 45.95 2.20 15.26
N GLY A 79 45.60 0.98 15.68
CA GLY A 79 46.55 -0.05 16.03
C GLY A 79 47.05 -0.85 14.82
N LYS A 80 48.09 -1.67 15.03
CA LYS A 80 48.66 -2.56 14.01
C LYS A 80 47.62 -3.44 13.29
N GLN A 81 46.60 -3.91 14.00
CA GLN A 81 45.55 -4.78 13.44
C GLN A 81 44.61 -4.02 12.50
N ASP A 82 44.32 -2.76 12.80
CA ASP A 82 43.44 -1.92 11.97
C ASP A 82 44.12 -1.61 10.63
N PHE A 83 45.42 -1.33 10.66
CA PHE A 83 46.22 -1.14 9.46
C PHE A 83 46.28 -2.39 8.57
N LEU A 84 46.36 -3.59 9.14
CA LEU A 84 46.35 -4.84 8.35
C LEU A 84 45.02 -5.09 7.61
N GLN A 85 43.92 -4.49 8.09
CA GLN A 85 42.61 -4.56 7.43
C GLN A 85 42.39 -3.40 6.44
N SER A 86 43.30 -2.43 6.39
CA SER A 86 43.19 -1.28 5.50
C SER A 86 43.34 -1.71 4.04
N PRO A 87 42.53 -1.16 3.11
CA PRO A 87 42.73 -1.36 1.67
C PRO A 87 44.09 -0.82 1.17
N GLN A 88 44.81 -0.04 1.98
CA GLN A 88 46.16 0.47 1.68
C GLN A 88 47.26 -0.52 2.03
N PHE A 89 46.99 -1.58 2.81
CA PHE A 89 48.00 -2.55 3.22
C PHE A 89 48.45 -3.40 2.02
N LEU A 90 49.76 -3.42 1.76
CA LEU A 90 50.34 -4.17 0.64
C LEU A 90 50.99 -5.48 1.09
N SER A 91 51.83 -5.43 2.12
CA SER A 91 52.61 -6.60 2.52
C SER A 91 53.20 -6.52 3.92
N ARG A 92 53.43 -7.70 4.50
CA ARG A 92 54.21 -7.93 5.71
C ARG A 92 55.44 -8.77 5.34
N ILE A 93 56.63 -8.27 5.64
CA ILE A 93 57.89 -8.94 5.31
C ILE A 93 58.67 -9.25 6.59
N GLU A 94 58.80 -10.54 6.92
CA GLU A 94 59.51 -11.02 8.12
C GLU A 94 61.03 -10.93 7.97
N PHE A 95 61.72 -10.45 9.00
CA PHE A 95 63.18 -10.34 9.03
C PHE A 95 63.78 -11.48 9.86
N VAL A 96 64.57 -12.35 9.23
CA VAL A 96 65.11 -13.59 9.80
C VAL A 96 66.64 -13.59 9.61
N GLU A 97 67.41 -14.00 10.64
CA GLU A 97 68.89 -14.12 10.58
C GLU A 97 69.31 -15.01 9.43
N GLY A 98 70.38 -14.59 8.76
CA GLY A 98 70.96 -15.35 7.66
C GLY A 98 70.13 -15.29 6.37
N LYS A 99 69.01 -14.54 6.38
CA LYS A 99 68.12 -14.31 5.23
C LYS A 99 67.98 -12.83 4.90
N GLU A 100 68.98 -12.02 5.23
CA GLU A 100 68.98 -10.58 5.01
C GLU A 100 68.81 -10.24 3.52
N ASP A 101 69.50 -10.95 2.63
CA ASP A 101 69.38 -10.74 1.18
C ASP A 101 67.99 -11.11 0.64
N GLU A 102 67.37 -12.19 1.15
CA GLU A 102 65.99 -12.55 0.78
C GLU A 102 65.00 -11.46 1.20
N TRP A 103 65.18 -10.89 2.41
CA TRP A 103 64.36 -9.79 2.90
C TRP A 103 64.51 -8.54 2.01
N LYS A 104 65.75 -8.21 1.63
CA LYS A 104 66.06 -7.06 0.76
C LYS A 104 65.42 -7.21 -0.61
N VAL A 105 65.49 -8.39 -1.23
CA VAL A 105 64.85 -8.68 -2.53
C VAL A 105 63.34 -8.52 -2.43
N LYS A 106 62.68 -9.12 -1.43
CA LYS A 106 61.23 -9.00 -1.24
C LYS A 106 60.79 -7.55 -0.98
N MET A 107 61.58 -6.80 -0.22
CA MET A 107 61.30 -5.37 0.03
C MET A 107 61.28 -4.58 -1.28
N LYS A 108 62.27 -4.78 -2.15
CA LYS A 108 62.32 -4.14 -3.47
C LYS A 108 61.12 -4.56 -4.34
N GLU A 109 60.81 -5.84 -4.40
CA GLU A 109 59.67 -6.36 -5.18
C GLU A 109 58.34 -5.72 -4.77
N VAL A 110 58.09 -5.56 -3.46
CA VAL A 110 56.84 -4.94 -2.98
C VAL A 110 56.83 -3.43 -3.21
N LEU A 111 57.96 -2.75 -2.99
CA LEU A 111 58.06 -1.30 -3.25
C LEU A 111 57.90 -0.96 -4.74
N GLN A 112 58.27 -1.89 -5.64
CA GLN A 112 58.09 -1.77 -7.09
C GLN A 112 56.72 -2.26 -7.58
N ARG A 113 55.91 -2.89 -6.73
CA ARG A 113 54.57 -3.39 -7.10
C ARG A 113 53.61 -2.19 -7.24
N GLU A 114 52.92 -2.12 -8.38
CA GLU A 114 51.96 -1.06 -8.75
C GLU A 114 52.54 0.31 -9.17
N VAL A 115 53.68 0.36 -9.86
CA VAL A 115 54.16 1.63 -10.45
C VAL A 115 53.33 1.98 -11.71
N GLY A 116 52.29 2.79 -11.52
CA GLY A 116 51.80 3.69 -12.56
C GLY A 116 52.63 4.97 -12.56
N GLU A 117 53.55 5.12 -13.51
CA GLU A 117 54.21 6.38 -13.90
C GLU A 117 54.49 7.41 -12.79
N LYS A 118 55.33 7.10 -11.78
CA LYS A 118 56.03 8.15 -11.02
C LYS A 118 57.43 7.69 -10.59
N ASN A 119 58.42 8.07 -11.38
CA ASN A 119 59.84 8.06 -10.99
C ASN A 119 60.38 9.48 -10.86
N GLU A 120 59.53 10.51 -10.92
CA GLU A 120 59.95 11.91 -10.80
C GLU A 120 60.20 12.25 -9.32
N LYS A 121 61.32 12.93 -9.05
CA LYS A 121 61.67 13.41 -7.72
C LYS A 121 60.59 14.38 -7.23
N VAL A 122 60.11 14.18 -6.01
CA VAL A 122 59.18 15.09 -5.33
C VAL A 122 60.00 16.05 -4.47
N ASP A 123 59.70 17.34 -4.56
CA ASP A 123 60.29 18.35 -3.68
C ASP A 123 59.72 18.18 -2.27
N LEU A 124 60.51 17.57 -1.37
CA LEU A 124 60.08 17.25 -0.01
C LEU A 124 59.90 18.51 0.84
N ASP A 125 60.77 19.51 0.69
CA ASP A 125 60.67 20.77 1.43
C ASP A 125 59.36 21.48 1.09
N LEU A 126 59.02 21.51 -0.20
CA LEU A 126 57.74 22.05 -0.66
C LEU A 126 56.56 21.22 -0.13
N LEU A 127 56.63 19.88 -0.19
CA LEU A 127 55.55 19.01 0.26
C LEU A 127 55.28 19.21 1.77
N GLU A 128 56.31 19.22 2.61
CA GLU A 128 56.18 19.45 4.05
C GLU A 128 55.62 20.84 4.35
N SER A 129 56.14 21.88 3.70
CA SER A 129 55.63 23.25 3.86
C SER A 129 54.15 23.36 3.45
N VAL A 130 53.76 22.70 2.36
CA VAL A 130 52.39 22.66 1.87
C VAL A 130 51.47 21.90 2.84
N ARG A 131 51.93 20.79 3.42
CA ARG A 131 51.19 20.04 4.45
C ARG A 131 50.94 20.90 5.68
N GLU A 132 51.97 21.59 6.16
CA GLU A 132 51.84 22.52 7.28
C GLU A 132 50.84 23.64 6.96
N PHE A 133 50.95 24.24 5.78
CA PHE A 133 50.03 25.28 5.33
C PHE A 133 48.56 24.83 5.26
N PHE A 134 48.30 23.58 4.87
CA PHE A 134 46.94 23.03 4.78
C PHE A 134 46.48 22.29 6.03
N SER A 135 47.29 22.22 7.08
CA SER A 135 46.97 21.52 8.33
C SER A 135 45.67 21.99 9.00
N TYR A 136 45.23 23.21 8.70
CA TYR A 136 43.97 23.76 9.19
C TYR A 136 42.72 23.20 8.49
N LEU A 137 42.85 22.44 7.41
CA LEU A 137 41.73 21.86 6.65
C LEU A 137 41.65 20.34 6.85
N GLY A 138 40.50 19.87 7.34
CA GLY A 138 40.20 18.45 7.34
C GLY A 138 39.86 17.91 5.94
N ALA A 139 39.96 16.60 5.73
CA ALA A 139 39.60 15.97 4.45
C ALA A 139 38.11 16.17 4.06
N GLU A 140 37.21 16.25 5.06
CA GLU A 140 35.78 16.57 4.85
C GLU A 140 35.60 18.00 4.33
N GLU A 141 36.21 18.98 4.98
CA GLU A 141 36.19 20.39 4.57
C GLU A 141 36.81 20.56 3.18
N TRP A 142 37.92 19.86 2.91
CA TRP A 142 38.62 19.87 1.63
C TRP A 142 37.71 19.47 0.46
N MET A 143 36.96 18.38 0.63
CA MET A 143 36.02 17.92 -0.40
C MET A 143 34.74 18.75 -0.45
N GLY A 144 34.40 19.44 0.65
CA GLY A 144 33.26 20.35 0.76
C GLY A 144 33.46 21.74 0.15
N LEU A 145 34.69 22.12 -0.21
CA LEU A 145 34.98 23.46 -0.74
C LEU A 145 34.14 23.81 -1.97
N SER A 146 33.40 24.91 -1.88
CA SER A 146 32.70 25.53 -2.99
C SER A 146 33.65 26.10 -4.03
N GLN A 147 33.15 26.42 -5.22
CA GLN A 147 33.95 27.06 -6.28
C GLN A 147 34.53 28.42 -5.86
N LYS A 148 33.85 29.14 -4.96
CA LYS A 148 34.35 30.40 -4.41
C LYS A 148 35.51 30.13 -3.46
N GLU A 149 35.33 29.20 -2.52
CA GLU A 149 36.37 28.85 -1.55
C GLU A 149 37.60 28.24 -2.22
N LYS A 150 37.44 27.43 -3.27
CA LYS A 150 38.57 26.94 -4.09
C LYS A 150 39.39 28.08 -4.70
N LYS A 151 38.74 29.14 -5.19
CA LYS A 151 39.42 30.33 -5.72
C LYS A 151 40.13 31.11 -4.62
N GLU A 152 39.51 31.25 -3.46
CA GLU A 152 40.12 31.89 -2.29
C GLU A 152 41.34 31.10 -1.80
N LEU A 153 41.23 29.78 -1.72
CA LEU A 153 42.35 28.88 -1.38
C LEU A 153 43.49 29.05 -2.38
N ASN A 154 43.19 29.08 -3.68
CA ASN A 154 44.19 29.31 -4.72
C ASN A 154 44.91 30.65 -4.58
N GLN A 155 44.19 31.71 -4.21
CA GLN A 155 44.81 33.01 -3.93
C GLN A 155 45.71 32.96 -2.69
N LYS A 156 45.33 32.23 -1.63
CA LYS A 156 46.16 32.07 -0.44
C LYS A 156 47.46 31.32 -0.78
N VAL A 157 47.37 30.21 -1.52
CA VAL A 157 48.55 29.45 -2.00
C VAL A 157 49.44 30.35 -2.86
N GLN A 158 48.84 31.14 -3.77
CA GLN A 158 49.58 32.07 -4.61
C GLN A 158 50.31 33.16 -3.83
N ARG A 159 49.72 33.68 -2.75
CA ARG A 159 50.39 34.67 -1.87
C ARG A 159 51.54 34.05 -1.08
N GLN A 160 51.35 32.83 -0.59
CA GLN A 160 52.33 32.15 0.25
C GLN A 160 53.53 31.64 -0.54
N TYR A 161 53.30 31.05 -1.71
CA TYR A 161 54.32 30.32 -2.47
C TYR A 161 54.65 30.95 -3.83
N GLY A 162 53.94 31.99 -4.25
CA GLY A 162 54.14 32.64 -5.56
C GLY A 162 53.49 31.92 -6.74
N PHE A 163 52.79 30.79 -6.51
CA PHE A 163 52.09 30.03 -7.56
C PHE A 163 50.74 29.50 -7.07
N GLY A 164 49.81 29.23 -7.99
CA GLY A 164 48.47 28.74 -7.65
C GLY A 164 48.39 27.21 -7.46
N ILE A 165 47.23 26.72 -7.03
CA ILE A 165 46.91 25.30 -6.79
C ILE A 165 47.13 24.42 -8.03
N ASP A 166 46.76 24.91 -9.22
CA ASP A 166 47.01 24.16 -10.47
C ASP A 166 48.52 23.97 -10.73
N SER A 167 49.35 24.95 -10.33
CA SER A 167 50.81 24.87 -10.43
C SER A 167 51.39 23.97 -9.36
N LEU A 168 50.85 24.07 -8.13
CA LEU A 168 51.21 23.22 -7.00
C LEU A 168 51.07 21.73 -7.36
N CYS A 169 49.97 21.33 -8.03
CA CYS A 169 49.83 19.96 -8.50
C CYS A 169 51.00 19.50 -9.39
N ASN A 170 51.51 20.37 -10.27
CA ASN A 170 52.62 20.00 -11.14
C ASN A 170 53.94 19.90 -10.36
N GLN A 171 54.17 20.80 -9.40
CA GLN A 171 55.37 20.77 -8.56
C GLN A 171 55.40 19.57 -7.61
N LEU A 172 54.23 19.09 -7.18
CA LEU A 172 54.08 17.84 -6.44
C LEU A 172 54.01 16.60 -7.36
N GLY A 173 54.26 16.75 -8.67
CA GLY A 173 54.25 15.65 -9.64
C GLY A 173 52.89 14.97 -9.80
N LEU A 174 51.77 15.63 -9.50
CA LEU A 174 50.42 15.11 -9.62
C LEU A 174 49.91 15.24 -11.07
N ASN A 175 50.24 14.26 -11.91
CA ASN A 175 49.78 14.14 -13.29
C ASN A 175 48.93 12.87 -13.51
N ARG A 176 48.01 12.89 -14.49
CA ARG A 176 47.24 11.70 -14.89
C ARG A 176 47.34 11.47 -16.39
N LYS A 177 47.93 10.36 -16.83
CA LYS A 177 48.11 10.03 -18.26
C LYS A 177 48.73 11.20 -19.04
N ASN A 178 49.78 11.82 -18.49
CA ASN A 178 50.44 13.00 -19.04
C ASN A 178 49.57 14.28 -19.17
N LYS A 179 48.42 14.35 -18.48
CA LYS A 179 47.61 15.57 -18.39
C LYS A 179 47.74 16.21 -17.02
N ARG A 180 47.97 17.53 -17.02
CA ARG A 180 47.97 18.37 -15.83
C ARG A 180 46.61 18.33 -15.15
N LEU A 181 46.60 18.11 -13.84
CA LEU A 181 45.38 18.19 -13.04
C LEU A 181 44.93 19.65 -12.91
N LYS A 182 43.61 19.86 -12.86
CA LYS A 182 42.98 21.18 -12.68
C LYS A 182 42.03 21.15 -11.49
N PRO A 183 42.53 21.20 -10.24
CA PRO A 183 41.71 21.06 -9.03
C PRO A 183 40.57 22.08 -8.94
N LEU A 184 40.76 23.30 -9.43
CA LEU A 184 39.70 24.31 -9.41
C LEU A 184 38.43 23.87 -10.16
N GLY A 185 38.59 23.20 -11.30
CA GLY A 185 37.48 22.73 -12.13
C GLY A 185 37.04 21.28 -11.89
N SER A 186 37.81 20.50 -11.13
CA SER A 186 37.58 19.06 -11.00
C SER A 186 37.73 18.60 -9.55
N SER A 187 36.65 18.07 -8.99
CA SER A 187 36.68 17.46 -7.67
C SER A 187 37.56 16.21 -7.61
N GLU A 188 37.71 15.49 -8.73
CA GLU A 188 38.66 14.36 -8.82
C GLU A 188 40.12 14.87 -8.69
N ALA A 189 40.45 15.99 -9.33
CA ALA A 189 41.77 16.61 -9.18
C ALA A 189 41.98 17.19 -7.77
N MET A 190 40.93 17.76 -7.13
CA MET A 190 41.00 18.17 -5.73
C MET A 190 41.22 16.98 -4.80
N MET A 191 40.56 15.86 -5.02
CA MET A 191 40.77 14.65 -4.23
C MET A 191 42.19 14.11 -4.39
N ALA A 192 42.75 14.10 -5.61
CA ALA A 192 44.13 13.68 -5.84
C ALA A 192 45.15 14.57 -5.11
N LEU A 193 44.95 15.90 -5.15
CA LEU A 193 45.76 16.84 -4.37
C LEU A 193 45.55 16.65 -2.86
N GLY A 194 44.32 16.47 -2.43
CA GLY A 194 43.97 16.21 -1.02
C GLY A 194 44.65 14.96 -0.48
N ARG A 195 44.69 13.85 -1.24
CA ARG A 195 45.41 12.63 -0.85
C ARG A 195 46.92 12.86 -0.70
N CYS A 196 47.51 13.69 -1.56
CA CYS A 196 48.93 14.00 -1.51
C CYS A 196 49.30 14.83 -0.26
N VAL A 197 48.45 15.81 0.06
CA VAL A 197 48.66 16.74 1.17
C VAL A 197 48.21 16.13 2.50
N LEU A 198 46.94 15.75 2.61
CA LEU A 198 46.32 15.31 3.87
C LEU A 198 46.47 13.81 4.13
N GLY A 199 46.99 13.06 3.16
CA GLY A 199 47.12 11.61 3.23
C GLY A 199 45.85 10.87 2.86
N SER A 200 45.93 9.57 3.00
CA SER A 200 44.81 8.69 2.69
C SER A 200 43.73 8.86 3.76
N HIS A 201 42.50 9.13 3.35
CA HIS A 201 41.38 9.37 4.26
C HIS A 201 40.12 8.73 3.71
N LYS A 202 39.26 8.20 4.59
CA LYS A 202 38.00 7.50 4.24
C LYS A 202 37.13 8.32 3.26
N VAL A 203 37.04 9.63 3.47
CA VAL A 203 36.30 10.56 2.60
C VAL A 203 36.79 10.51 1.15
N PHE A 204 38.11 10.45 0.93
CA PHE A 204 38.65 10.37 -0.42
C PHE A 204 38.39 9.00 -1.05
N ASP A 205 38.33 7.93 -0.26
CA ASP A 205 38.00 6.59 -0.74
C ASP A 205 36.52 6.47 -1.11
N GLU A 206 35.63 6.98 -0.26
CA GLU A 206 34.19 7.07 -0.54
C GLU A 206 33.92 7.89 -1.82
N TYR A 207 34.61 9.03 -1.98
CA TYR A 207 34.49 9.86 -3.18
C TYR A 207 34.98 9.13 -4.45
N GLN A 208 36.13 8.45 -4.37
CA GLN A 208 36.66 7.65 -5.48
C GLN A 208 35.70 6.52 -5.87
N GLN A 209 35.08 5.85 -4.89
CA GLN A 209 34.08 4.82 -5.14
C GLN A 209 32.86 5.38 -5.87
N GLN A 210 32.33 6.54 -5.45
CA GLN A 210 31.22 7.21 -6.15
C GLN A 210 31.58 7.56 -7.59
N PHE A 211 32.79 8.08 -7.82
CA PHE A 211 33.27 8.40 -9.15
C PHE A 211 33.39 7.14 -10.04
N ASN A 212 33.91 6.05 -9.48
CA ASN A 212 34.02 4.77 -10.17
C ASN A 212 32.65 4.20 -10.55
N LYS A 213 31.66 4.26 -9.63
CA LYS A 213 30.27 3.87 -9.92
C LYS A 213 29.68 4.71 -11.06
N LYS A 214 29.90 6.02 -11.03
CA LYS A 214 29.45 6.94 -12.09
C LYS A 214 30.06 6.59 -13.45
N ALA A 215 31.36 6.31 -13.49
CA ALA A 215 32.07 5.91 -14.71
C ALA A 215 31.62 4.53 -15.23
N GLN A 216 31.32 3.58 -14.33
CA GLN A 216 30.73 2.30 -14.69
C GLN A 216 29.34 2.48 -15.30
N PHE A 217 28.48 3.28 -14.66
CA PHE A 217 27.15 3.57 -15.18
C PHE A 217 27.23 4.27 -16.54
N ASP A 218 28.13 5.25 -16.74
CA ASP A 218 28.30 5.89 -18.05
C ASP A 218 28.67 4.89 -19.15
N LYS A 219 29.50 3.90 -18.85
CA LYS A 219 29.84 2.81 -19.80
C LYS A 219 28.66 1.88 -20.06
N LEU A 220 27.93 1.51 -19.01
CA LEU A 220 26.74 0.66 -19.11
C LEU A 220 25.62 1.35 -19.88
N PHE A 221 25.47 2.66 -19.65
CA PHE A 221 24.40 3.45 -20.22
C PHE A 221 24.47 3.53 -21.75
N ILE A 222 25.67 3.62 -22.30
CA ILE A 222 25.93 3.60 -23.76
C ILE A 222 25.50 2.27 -24.40
N ASN A 223 25.64 1.15 -23.68
CA ASN A 223 25.43 -0.18 -24.25
C ASN A 223 24.04 -0.75 -23.99
N ASN A 224 23.45 -0.52 -22.80
CA ASN A 224 22.19 -1.15 -22.35
C ASN A 224 21.42 -0.32 -21.30
N GLY A 225 21.72 0.97 -21.13
CA GLY A 225 21.29 1.79 -20.00
C GLY A 225 19.80 1.79 -19.67
N MET A 226 18.94 1.76 -20.70
CA MET A 226 17.50 1.74 -20.50
C MET A 226 17.01 0.45 -19.85
N SER A 227 17.53 -0.69 -20.26
CA SER A 227 17.12 -2.00 -19.71
C SER A 227 17.52 -2.14 -18.25
N GLU A 228 18.72 -1.66 -17.90
CA GLU A 228 19.23 -1.67 -16.54
C GLU A 228 18.45 -0.71 -15.63
N LEU A 229 18.17 0.51 -16.11
CA LEU A 229 17.35 1.47 -15.37
C LEU A 229 15.93 0.92 -15.12
N VAL A 230 15.32 0.25 -16.10
CA VAL A 230 14.04 -0.43 -15.92
C VAL A 230 14.13 -1.57 -14.91
N SER A 231 15.19 -2.39 -14.95
CA SER A 231 15.41 -3.46 -13.96
C SER A 231 15.50 -2.89 -12.56
N PHE A 232 16.33 -1.86 -12.37
CA PHE A 232 16.51 -1.17 -11.11
C PHE A 232 15.20 -0.64 -10.52
N LEU A 233 14.43 0.09 -11.34
CA LEU A 233 13.15 0.64 -10.89
C LEU A 233 12.18 -0.48 -10.51
N ASN A 234 12.14 -1.57 -11.27
CA ASN A 234 11.29 -2.72 -10.98
C ASN A 234 11.70 -3.46 -9.69
N GLU A 235 13.00 -3.66 -9.47
CA GLU A 235 13.57 -4.30 -8.28
C GLU A 235 13.25 -3.50 -7.01
N HIS A 236 13.22 -2.17 -7.10
CA HIS A 236 12.88 -1.28 -5.98
C HIS A 236 11.37 -0.96 -5.89
N GLY A 237 10.53 -1.65 -6.66
CA GLY A 237 9.07 -1.51 -6.60
C GLY A 237 8.48 -0.29 -7.31
N TYR A 238 9.30 0.51 -8.01
CA TYR A 238 8.89 1.67 -8.81
C TYR A 238 8.35 1.24 -10.19
N LYS A 239 7.31 0.40 -10.19
CA LYS A 239 6.63 -0.04 -11.41
C LYS A 239 5.91 1.13 -12.11
N VAL A 240 5.56 0.93 -13.38
CA VAL A 240 4.89 1.95 -14.22
C VAL A 240 3.69 2.65 -13.56
N ASN A 241 2.82 1.91 -12.88
CA ASN A 241 1.66 2.50 -12.16
C ASN A 241 2.09 3.35 -10.96
N LYS A 242 3.07 2.85 -10.19
CA LYS A 242 3.55 3.51 -8.97
C LYS A 242 4.31 4.80 -9.29
N CYS A 243 4.93 4.90 -10.46
CA CYS A 243 5.67 6.07 -10.93
C CYS A 243 4.86 7.37 -10.86
N MET A 244 3.57 7.33 -11.24
CA MET A 244 2.66 8.49 -11.20
C MET A 244 2.00 8.72 -9.84
N GLU A 245 2.16 7.79 -8.90
CA GLU A 245 1.60 7.84 -7.55
C GLU A 245 2.63 8.27 -6.50
N LEU A 246 3.90 8.42 -6.88
CA LEU A 246 4.95 8.82 -5.95
C LEU A 246 4.66 10.21 -5.38
N THR A 247 4.71 10.33 -4.07
CA THR A 247 4.78 11.58 -3.33
C THR A 247 6.12 12.29 -3.58
N GLU A 248 6.23 13.57 -3.24
CA GLU A 248 7.52 14.30 -3.37
C GLU A 248 8.64 13.62 -2.57
N LYS A 249 8.37 13.20 -1.34
CA LYS A 249 9.31 12.45 -0.49
C LYS A 249 9.74 11.12 -1.13
N GLU A 250 8.81 10.35 -1.72
CA GLU A 250 9.17 9.11 -2.41
C GLU A 250 10.01 9.36 -3.68
N ARG A 251 9.81 10.50 -4.35
CA ARG A 251 10.65 10.91 -5.50
C ARG A 251 12.04 11.36 -5.07
N GLU A 252 12.18 12.00 -3.91
CA GLU A 252 13.48 12.28 -3.29
C GLU A 252 14.22 11.01 -2.89
N GLU A 253 13.50 10.04 -2.32
CA GLU A 253 14.06 8.72 -2.00
C GLU A 253 14.54 7.99 -3.26
N LEU A 254 13.76 8.02 -4.34
CA LEU A 254 14.18 7.48 -5.64
C LEU A 254 15.42 8.20 -6.18
N ASP A 255 15.49 9.52 -6.09
CA ASP A 255 16.67 10.31 -6.48
C ASP A 255 17.92 9.89 -5.69
N GLN A 256 17.77 9.66 -4.38
CA GLN A 256 18.86 9.20 -3.52
C GLN A 256 19.30 7.76 -3.87
N LYS A 257 18.34 6.84 -4.06
CA LYS A 257 18.64 5.46 -4.45
C LYS A 257 19.39 5.39 -5.79
N LEU A 258 19.02 6.22 -6.75
CA LEU A 258 19.76 6.33 -8.01
C LEU A 258 21.18 6.88 -7.79
N LYS A 259 21.37 7.87 -6.91
CA LYS A 259 22.70 8.37 -6.54
C LYS A 259 23.57 7.30 -5.90
N ASP A 260 23.03 6.52 -4.97
CA ASP A 260 23.78 5.52 -4.22
C ASP A 260 24.24 4.35 -5.10
N ASN A 261 23.40 3.94 -6.06
CA ASN A 261 23.67 2.83 -6.94
C ASN A 261 24.48 3.23 -8.19
N TYR A 262 24.18 4.39 -8.80
CA TYR A 262 24.72 4.79 -10.09
C TYR A 262 25.55 6.07 -10.08
N GLY A 263 25.66 6.76 -8.94
CA GLY A 263 26.33 8.05 -8.84
C GLY A 263 25.57 9.20 -9.53
N TYR A 264 24.29 8.98 -9.90
CA TYR A 264 23.45 9.93 -10.61
C TYR A 264 22.08 10.06 -9.95
N GLY A 265 21.64 11.30 -9.70
CA GLY A 265 20.24 11.57 -9.35
C GLY A 265 19.32 11.51 -10.57
N ILE A 266 18.01 11.46 -10.34
CA ILE A 266 16.99 11.35 -11.38
C ILE A 266 17.07 12.50 -12.41
N ARG A 267 17.44 13.72 -11.97
CA ARG A 267 17.66 14.86 -12.88
C ARG A 267 18.84 14.65 -13.83
N SER A 268 19.92 14.05 -13.32
CA SER A 268 21.09 13.73 -14.14
C SER A 268 20.78 12.62 -15.13
N VAL A 269 19.98 11.62 -14.71
CA VAL A 269 19.47 10.57 -15.60
C VAL A 269 18.60 11.18 -16.70
N CYS A 270 17.68 12.11 -16.39
CA CYS A 270 16.90 12.81 -17.42
C CYS A 270 17.78 13.56 -18.43
N THR A 271 18.85 14.22 -17.96
CA THR A 271 19.80 14.93 -18.83
C THR A 271 20.54 13.95 -19.75
N LYS A 272 20.92 12.76 -19.24
CA LYS A 272 21.56 11.70 -20.03
C LYS A 272 20.62 11.06 -21.05
N LEU A 273 19.31 11.12 -20.80
CA LEU A 273 18.28 10.65 -21.72
C LEU A 273 17.85 11.70 -22.75
N ASP A 274 18.53 12.85 -22.80
CA ASP A 274 18.17 14.02 -23.60
C ASP A 274 16.72 14.47 -23.41
N LEU A 275 16.18 14.26 -22.21
CA LEU A 275 14.81 14.67 -21.90
C LEU A 275 14.78 16.16 -21.51
N GLN A 276 13.98 16.91 -22.25
CA GLN A 276 13.72 18.33 -22.01
C GLN A 276 12.26 18.53 -21.62
N GLY A 277 12.04 19.33 -20.55
CA GLY A 277 10.70 19.80 -20.19
C GLY A 277 10.30 21.01 -21.03
N ASN A 278 9.23 21.70 -20.63
CA ASN A 278 8.75 22.93 -21.28
C ASN A 278 9.76 24.10 -21.09
N LYS A 279 10.87 24.07 -21.85
CA LYS A 279 11.95 25.08 -21.94
C LYS A 279 12.91 25.21 -20.73
N LYS A 280 12.93 24.24 -19.81
CA LYS A 280 13.89 24.18 -18.69
C LYS A 280 14.41 22.77 -18.46
N GLN A 281 15.53 22.66 -17.75
CA GLN A 281 16.03 21.38 -17.25
C GLN A 281 14.93 20.69 -16.43
N MET A 282 14.68 19.41 -16.71
CA MET A 282 13.63 18.65 -16.04
C MET A 282 13.91 18.51 -14.54
N ASN A 283 12.83 18.55 -13.77
CA ASN A 283 12.83 18.34 -12.34
C ASN A 283 11.72 17.38 -11.92
N PRO A 284 11.88 16.06 -12.18
CA PRO A 284 10.88 15.05 -11.85
C PRO A 284 10.50 15.01 -10.35
N ILE A 285 11.40 15.48 -9.48
CA ILE A 285 11.14 15.54 -8.03
C ILE A 285 9.99 16.52 -7.71
N GLN A 286 9.99 17.70 -8.35
CA GLN A 286 9.01 18.76 -8.07
C GLN A 286 7.84 18.80 -9.07
N SER A 287 8.01 18.20 -10.26
CA SER A 287 7.04 18.25 -11.35
C SER A 287 6.56 16.85 -11.72
N LEU A 288 5.26 16.58 -11.48
CA LEU A 288 4.62 15.34 -11.94
C LEU A 288 4.56 15.25 -13.47
N GLU A 289 4.52 16.38 -14.19
CA GLU A 289 4.62 16.38 -15.66
C GLU A 289 6.00 15.89 -16.10
N ASP A 290 7.07 16.35 -15.45
CA ASP A 290 8.43 15.88 -15.74
C ASP A 290 8.59 14.41 -15.35
N MET A 291 7.97 13.98 -14.24
CA MET A 291 7.93 12.58 -13.83
C MET A 291 7.20 11.70 -14.85
N MET A 292 6.11 12.18 -15.44
CA MET A 292 5.40 11.48 -16.52
C MET A 292 6.28 11.35 -17.76
N ILE A 293 6.96 12.41 -18.19
CA ILE A 293 7.86 12.38 -19.35
C ILE A 293 9.02 11.40 -19.10
N PHE A 294 9.61 11.45 -17.90
CA PHE A 294 10.63 10.49 -17.46
C PHE A 294 10.08 9.06 -17.49
N GLY A 295 8.94 8.81 -16.84
CA GLY A 295 8.31 7.49 -16.78
C GLY A 295 7.97 6.93 -18.16
N ARG A 296 7.39 7.74 -19.05
CA ARG A 296 7.08 7.33 -20.43
C ARG A 296 8.34 7.02 -21.24
N ARG A 297 9.44 7.76 -21.02
CA ARG A 297 10.72 7.44 -21.67
C ARG A 297 11.28 6.11 -21.18
N VAL A 298 11.19 5.84 -19.88
CA VAL A 298 11.78 4.67 -19.23
C VAL A 298 10.97 3.40 -19.48
N PHE A 299 9.65 3.45 -19.28
CA PHE A 299 8.76 2.29 -19.38
C PHE A 299 8.07 2.14 -20.74
N GLY A 300 8.18 3.14 -21.62
CA GLY A 300 7.43 3.20 -22.88
C GLY A 300 5.99 3.71 -22.71
N PRO A 301 5.18 3.68 -23.79
CA PRO A 301 3.77 4.05 -23.75
C PRO A 301 2.99 3.19 -22.75
N HIS A 302 2.15 3.82 -21.94
CA HIS A 302 1.33 3.12 -20.95
C HIS A 302 0.08 3.94 -20.62
N VAL A 303 -1.05 3.25 -20.40
CA VAL A 303 -2.37 3.87 -20.16
C VAL A 303 -2.34 4.91 -19.04
N VAL A 304 -1.58 4.66 -17.96
CA VAL A 304 -1.44 5.61 -16.84
C VAL A 304 -0.83 6.95 -17.25
N PHE A 305 0.12 6.95 -18.19
CA PHE A 305 0.69 8.20 -18.71
C PHE A 305 -0.30 8.91 -19.63
N ASP A 306 -1.05 8.16 -20.44
CA ASP A 306 -2.05 8.71 -21.37
C ASP A 306 -3.24 9.32 -20.61
N GLU A 307 -3.68 8.67 -19.54
CA GLU A 307 -4.69 9.18 -18.60
C GLU A 307 -4.19 10.45 -17.89
N TYR A 308 -2.94 10.48 -17.45
CA TYR A 308 -2.35 11.68 -16.86
C TYR A 308 -2.24 12.82 -17.88
N GLU A 309 -1.78 12.54 -19.10
CA GLU A 309 -1.68 13.53 -20.17
C GLU A 309 -3.07 14.09 -20.54
N THR A 310 -4.08 13.23 -20.61
CA THR A 310 -5.48 13.65 -20.84
C THR A 310 -5.98 14.56 -19.72
N ARG A 311 -5.70 14.21 -18.46
CA ARG A 311 -6.02 15.07 -17.30
C ARG A 311 -5.28 16.41 -17.35
N LEU A 312 -4.00 16.41 -17.74
CA LEU A 312 -3.20 17.62 -17.89
C LEU A 312 -3.75 18.52 -19.00
N LYS A 313 -4.19 17.94 -20.12
CA LYS A 313 -4.87 18.66 -21.21
C LYS A 313 -6.17 19.30 -20.71
N LYS A 314 -7.03 18.56 -20.01
CA LYS A 314 -8.25 19.10 -19.38
C LYS A 314 -7.94 20.27 -18.44
N ARG A 315 -6.92 20.12 -17.59
CA ARG A 315 -6.46 21.17 -16.67
C ARG A 315 -5.99 22.42 -17.41
N ARG A 316 -5.18 22.27 -18.48
CA ARG A 316 -4.71 23.38 -19.30
C ARG A 316 -5.84 24.11 -20.01
N LEU A 317 -6.82 23.36 -20.52
CA LEU A 317 -8.03 23.94 -21.11
C LEU A 317 -8.79 24.78 -20.08
N PHE A 318 -8.97 24.28 -18.85
CA PHE A 318 -9.59 25.05 -17.78
C PHE A 318 -8.75 26.29 -17.38
N ASP A 319 -7.42 26.16 -17.33
CA ASP A 319 -6.52 27.25 -16.98
C ASP A 319 -6.51 28.38 -18.01
N ALA A 320 -6.79 28.05 -19.28
CA ALA A 320 -6.91 29.02 -20.37
C ALA A 320 -8.22 29.81 -20.36
N LEU A 321 -9.23 29.40 -19.59
CA LEU A 321 -10.49 30.12 -19.44
C LEU A 321 -10.29 31.40 -18.62
N SER A 322 -11.06 32.45 -18.94
CA SER A 322 -11.20 33.62 -18.07
C SER A 322 -11.89 33.26 -16.75
N ASP A 323 -11.79 34.12 -15.73
CA ASP A 323 -12.33 33.81 -14.40
C ASP A 323 -13.87 33.69 -14.39
N GLU A 324 -14.58 34.45 -15.24
CA GLU A 324 -16.03 34.29 -15.47
C GLU A 324 -16.36 32.96 -16.15
N GLU A 325 -15.59 32.55 -17.17
CA GLU A 325 -15.80 31.28 -17.88
C GLU A 325 -15.49 30.07 -16.98
N LYS A 326 -14.44 30.15 -16.15
CA LYS A 326 -14.15 29.14 -15.13
C LYS A 326 -15.34 28.94 -14.20
N ARG A 327 -15.90 30.03 -13.67
CA ARG A 327 -17.09 29.99 -12.81
C ARG A 327 -18.29 29.40 -13.53
N GLY A 328 -18.57 29.84 -14.75
CA GLY A 328 -19.66 29.31 -15.57
C GLY A 328 -19.52 27.82 -15.88
N SER A 329 -18.29 27.35 -16.13
CA SER A 329 -18.00 25.93 -16.34
C SER A 329 -18.32 25.10 -15.09
N ILE A 330 -17.88 25.56 -13.91
CA ILE A 330 -18.14 24.88 -12.64
C ILE A 330 -19.63 24.85 -12.30
N VAL A 331 -20.37 25.95 -12.52
CA VAL A 331 -21.83 25.97 -12.30
C VAL A 331 -22.53 24.91 -13.15
N LYS A 332 -22.22 24.84 -14.46
CA LYS A 332 -22.79 23.82 -15.36
C LYS A 332 -22.46 22.39 -14.91
N PHE A 333 -21.23 22.16 -14.44
CA PHE A 333 -20.83 20.88 -13.89
C PHE A 333 -21.62 20.50 -12.63
N LEU A 334 -21.82 21.45 -11.71
CA LEU A 334 -22.56 21.23 -10.47
C LEU A 334 -24.05 20.96 -10.75
N GLU A 335 -24.66 21.70 -11.67
CA GLU A 335 -26.03 21.48 -12.13
C GLU A 335 -26.22 20.09 -12.76
N LYS A 336 -25.29 19.67 -13.63
CA LYS A 336 -25.29 18.31 -14.24
C LYS A 336 -25.21 17.18 -13.20
N ASN A 337 -24.69 17.46 -12.01
CA ASN A 337 -24.48 16.50 -10.93
C ASN A 337 -25.46 16.68 -9.76
N ASP A 338 -26.55 17.45 -9.96
CA ASP A 338 -27.60 17.72 -8.98
C ASP A 338 -27.12 18.41 -7.68
N TYR A 339 -26.00 19.14 -7.73
CA TYR A 339 -25.55 19.97 -6.60
C TYR A 339 -26.26 21.32 -6.61
N LYS A 340 -27.21 21.49 -5.70
CA LYS A 340 -27.94 22.76 -5.50
C LYS A 340 -27.25 23.66 -4.48
N VAL A 341 -27.42 24.97 -4.63
CA VAL A 341 -26.81 25.99 -3.74
C VAL A 341 -27.28 25.84 -2.28
N GLU A 342 -28.52 25.41 -2.07
CA GLU A 342 -29.11 25.16 -0.75
C GLU A 342 -28.44 23.99 -0.02
N TRP A 343 -27.89 23.03 -0.76
CA TRP A 343 -27.25 21.84 -0.21
C TRP A 343 -25.74 22.03 -0.03
N TRP A 344 -25.15 23.04 -0.66
CA TRP A 344 -23.70 23.28 -0.64
C TRP A 344 -23.12 23.37 0.78
N MET A 345 -23.83 24.07 1.68
CA MET A 345 -23.41 24.22 3.08
C MET A 345 -23.78 23.03 3.97
N LEU A 346 -24.54 22.06 3.44
CA LEU A 346 -24.97 20.85 4.14
C LEU A 346 -24.12 19.62 3.79
N LEU A 347 -23.21 19.74 2.80
CA LEU A 347 -22.34 18.64 2.39
C LEU A 347 -21.49 18.12 3.56
N THR A 348 -21.65 16.84 3.85
CA THR A 348 -20.81 16.07 4.77
C THR A 348 -19.39 15.91 4.22
N GLU A 349 -18.41 15.57 5.07
CA GLU A 349 -17.03 15.31 4.60
C GLU A 349 -16.96 14.23 3.51
N LYS A 350 -17.79 13.19 3.62
CA LYS A 350 -17.90 12.13 2.62
C LYS A 350 -18.42 12.66 1.28
N GLU A 351 -19.44 13.50 1.30
CA GLU A 351 -19.99 14.10 0.08
C GLU A 351 -19.03 15.13 -0.53
N LYS A 352 -18.31 15.90 0.29
CA LYS A 352 -17.24 16.80 -0.19
C LYS A 352 -16.13 16.01 -0.89
N LYS A 353 -15.79 14.82 -0.39
CA LYS A 353 -14.81 13.93 -1.03
C LYS A 353 -15.31 13.41 -2.38
N ILE A 354 -16.57 12.97 -2.44
CA ILE A 354 -17.21 12.57 -3.71
C ILE A 354 -17.20 13.73 -4.71
N LEU A 355 -17.51 14.95 -4.28
CA LEU A 355 -17.45 16.13 -5.12
C LEU A 355 -16.01 16.41 -5.61
N GLU A 356 -15.02 16.32 -4.73
CA GLU A 356 -13.60 16.48 -5.09
C GLU A 356 -13.17 15.45 -6.15
N ASP A 357 -13.55 14.19 -5.99
CA ASP A 357 -13.23 13.12 -6.94
C ASP A 357 -13.89 13.39 -8.31
N ARG A 358 -15.15 13.83 -8.35
CA ARG A 358 -15.82 14.18 -9.62
C ARG A 358 -15.21 15.42 -10.31
N ILE A 359 -14.82 16.45 -9.54
CA ILE A 359 -14.10 17.61 -10.11
C ILE A 359 -12.75 17.16 -10.66
N TYR A 360 -12.08 16.25 -9.97
CA TYR A 360 -10.80 15.69 -10.41
C TYR A 360 -10.94 14.92 -11.73
N GLU A 361 -11.99 14.11 -11.89
CA GLU A 361 -12.28 13.40 -13.14
C GLU A 361 -12.62 14.35 -14.30
N GLU A 362 -13.44 15.37 -14.06
CA GLU A 362 -13.89 16.31 -15.08
C GLU A 362 -12.74 17.23 -15.54
N TYR A 363 -12.01 17.82 -14.60
CA TYR A 363 -11.07 18.93 -14.86
C TYR A 363 -9.59 18.61 -14.60
N GLY A 364 -9.28 17.46 -13.99
CA GLY A 364 -7.89 17.04 -13.72
C GLY A 364 -7.24 17.71 -12.50
N PHE A 365 -8.03 18.31 -11.59
CA PHE A 365 -7.53 18.92 -10.35
C PHE A 365 -8.54 18.82 -9.20
N LYS A 366 -8.06 18.92 -7.96
CA LYS A 366 -8.86 18.75 -6.74
C LYS A 366 -9.57 20.03 -6.30
N LEU A 367 -10.45 19.95 -5.31
CA LEU A 367 -11.25 21.06 -4.78
C LEU A 367 -10.38 22.20 -4.23
N SER A 368 -9.28 21.87 -3.54
CA SER A 368 -8.32 22.87 -3.06
C SER A 368 -7.61 23.60 -4.21
N SER A 369 -7.28 22.89 -5.29
CA SER A 369 -6.70 23.49 -6.49
C SER A 369 -7.69 24.38 -7.23
N LEU A 370 -8.98 24.04 -7.21
CA LEU A 370 -10.04 24.88 -7.75
C LEU A 370 -10.06 26.26 -7.07
N CYS A 371 -9.91 26.31 -5.74
CA CYS A 371 -9.81 27.58 -5.01
C CYS A 371 -8.66 28.47 -5.52
N THR A 372 -7.46 27.91 -5.68
CA THR A 372 -6.30 28.64 -6.20
C THR A 372 -6.53 29.10 -7.65
N LYS A 373 -7.16 28.26 -8.48
CA LYS A 373 -7.47 28.59 -9.88
C LYS A 373 -8.51 29.70 -10.03
N LEU A 374 -9.37 29.86 -9.03
CA LEU A 374 -10.32 30.97 -8.90
C LEU A 374 -9.77 32.15 -8.09
N GLN A 375 -8.46 32.14 -7.80
CA GLN A 375 -7.74 33.19 -7.04
C GLN A 375 -8.33 33.46 -5.65
N LEU A 376 -8.87 32.41 -5.01
CA LEU A 376 -9.48 32.50 -3.69
C LEU A 376 -8.45 32.29 -2.61
N ASN A 377 -8.07 33.39 -1.95
CA ASN A 377 -7.07 33.40 -0.89
C ASN A 377 -7.66 34.04 0.37
N ARG A 378 -7.16 33.68 1.56
CA ARG A 378 -7.40 34.48 2.78
C ARG A 378 -6.20 35.38 3.04
N THR A 379 -6.44 36.54 3.64
CA THR A 379 -5.37 37.41 4.15
C THR A 379 -4.41 36.69 5.10
N ASN A 380 -4.90 35.72 5.87
CA ASN A 380 -4.10 35.02 6.89
C ASN A 380 -3.67 33.59 6.47
N ARG A 381 -4.14 33.07 5.32
CA ARG A 381 -3.78 31.73 4.82
C ARG A 381 -3.76 31.73 3.29
N PRO A 382 -2.63 31.39 2.65
CA PRO A 382 -2.52 31.40 1.19
C PRO A 382 -3.35 30.30 0.51
N TYR A 383 -3.79 29.26 1.24
CA TYR A 383 -4.55 28.14 0.68
C TYR A 383 -5.85 27.88 1.46
N LEU A 384 -6.93 27.69 0.71
CA LEU A 384 -8.23 27.22 1.22
C LEU A 384 -8.27 25.69 1.24
N SER A 385 -8.89 25.11 2.26
CA SER A 385 -9.11 23.66 2.41
C SER A 385 -10.60 23.36 2.57
N PRO A 386 -11.41 23.41 1.49
CA PRO A 386 -12.86 23.33 1.61
C PRO A 386 -13.35 21.94 2.04
N LEU A 387 -12.52 20.91 1.86
CA LEU A 387 -12.76 19.55 2.33
C LEU A 387 -12.94 19.53 3.87
N THR A 388 -12.06 20.23 4.59
CA THR A 388 -12.01 20.23 6.07
C THR A 388 -12.59 21.50 6.70
N SER A 389 -12.78 22.57 5.94
CA SER A 389 -13.25 23.88 6.44
C SER A 389 -14.56 24.28 5.76
N SER A 390 -15.65 24.30 6.52
CA SER A 390 -16.95 24.77 6.01
C SER A 390 -16.94 26.27 5.68
N GLU A 391 -16.10 27.07 6.34
CA GLU A 391 -15.93 28.48 5.98
C GLU A 391 -15.23 28.63 4.62
N ASP A 392 -14.22 27.80 4.31
CA ASP A 392 -13.58 27.77 2.99
C ASP A 392 -14.56 27.28 1.91
N MET A 393 -15.42 26.32 2.27
CA MET A 393 -16.50 25.85 1.39
C MET A 393 -17.52 26.96 1.11
N MET A 394 -17.85 27.80 2.09
CA MET A 394 -18.70 28.97 1.89
C MET A 394 -18.03 30.00 0.96
N ILE A 395 -16.73 30.29 1.15
CA ILE A 395 -15.98 31.24 0.30
C ILE A 395 -15.99 30.76 -1.16
N LEU A 396 -15.70 29.47 -1.37
CA LEU A 396 -15.79 28.84 -2.69
C LEU A 396 -17.20 28.92 -3.26
N GLY A 397 -18.22 28.60 -2.46
CA GLY A 397 -19.63 28.66 -2.86
C GLY A 397 -20.09 30.07 -3.27
N ARG A 398 -19.76 31.10 -2.48
CA ARG A 398 -20.08 32.50 -2.82
C ARG A 398 -19.41 32.96 -4.12
N ASN A 399 -18.21 32.46 -4.42
CA ASN A 399 -17.53 32.80 -5.65
C ASN A 399 -18.20 32.14 -6.88
N ILE A 400 -18.62 30.88 -6.75
CA ILE A 400 -19.27 30.10 -7.82
C ILE A 400 -20.72 30.54 -8.04
N PHE A 401 -21.55 30.55 -7.00
CA PHE A 401 -22.99 30.77 -7.07
C PHE A 401 -23.41 32.23 -6.86
N LYS A 402 -22.45 33.14 -6.71
CA LYS A 402 -22.68 34.54 -6.31
C LYS A 402 -23.31 34.61 -4.90
N SER A 403 -23.84 35.78 -4.53
CA SER A 403 -24.53 35.97 -3.25
C SER A 403 -25.82 35.14 -3.21
N HIS A 404 -25.96 34.31 -2.19
CA HIS A 404 -27.16 33.50 -1.94
C HIS A 404 -27.50 33.55 -0.45
N GLN A 405 -28.79 33.57 -0.11
CA GLN A 405 -29.28 33.66 1.27
C GLN A 405 -28.66 32.59 2.18
N ALA A 406 -28.52 31.35 1.68
CA ALA A 406 -27.89 30.25 2.44
C ALA A 406 -26.46 30.59 2.92
N PHE A 407 -25.67 31.33 2.14
CA PHE A 407 -24.32 31.75 2.56
C PHE A 407 -24.37 32.90 3.56
N ASP A 408 -25.36 33.78 3.48
CA ASP A 408 -25.53 34.88 4.43
C ASP A 408 -26.03 34.36 5.78
N GLU A 409 -26.96 33.41 5.78
CA GLU A 409 -27.40 32.68 6.98
C GLU A 409 -26.23 31.94 7.63
N TYR A 410 -25.42 31.22 6.83
CA TYR A 410 -24.22 30.57 7.36
C TYR A 410 -23.21 31.59 7.90
N LYS A 411 -22.96 32.70 7.20
CA LYS A 411 -22.04 33.75 7.67
C LYS A 411 -22.54 34.41 8.96
N GLN A 412 -23.84 34.68 9.07
CA GLN A 412 -24.44 35.18 10.31
C GLN A 412 -24.30 34.19 11.45
N LYS A 413 -24.61 32.91 11.21
CA LYS A 413 -24.41 31.81 12.15
C LYS A 413 -22.94 31.76 12.60
N HIS A 414 -22.01 31.67 11.66
CA HIS A 414 -20.57 31.63 11.91
C HIS A 414 -20.07 32.87 12.68
N ASN A 415 -20.56 34.06 12.37
CA ASN A 415 -20.23 35.29 13.11
C ASN A 415 -20.74 35.24 14.55
N LYS A 416 -21.91 34.66 14.82
CA LYS A 416 -22.39 34.40 16.19
C LYS A 416 -21.46 33.43 16.92
N ILE A 417 -21.05 32.36 16.24
CA ILE A 417 -20.09 31.38 16.79
C ILE A 417 -18.77 32.07 17.16
N LYS A 418 -18.19 32.81 16.22
CA LYS A 418 -16.91 33.49 16.40
C LYS A 418 -16.97 34.55 17.51
N ARG A 419 -18.04 35.35 17.54
CA ARG A 419 -18.27 36.32 18.63
C ARG A 419 -18.29 35.65 20.00
N PHE A 420 -18.87 34.45 20.10
CA PHE A 420 -18.86 33.69 21.34
C PHE A 420 -17.47 33.10 21.65
N ASP A 421 -16.76 32.58 20.65
CA ASP A 421 -15.42 32.02 20.81
C ASP A 421 -14.39 33.06 21.25
N ASP A 422 -14.53 34.30 20.76
CA ASP A 422 -13.67 35.45 21.09
C ASP A 422 -13.89 35.98 22.53
N LEU A 423 -14.94 35.50 23.24
CA LEU A 423 -15.15 35.85 24.65
C LEU A 423 -14.15 35.09 25.55
N SER A 424 -13.64 35.77 26.58
CA SER A 424 -12.93 35.10 27.68
C SER A 424 -13.85 34.08 28.37
N HIS A 425 -13.29 33.08 29.07
CA HIS A 425 -14.09 32.07 29.79
C HIS A 425 -15.15 32.70 30.72
N LYS A 426 -14.78 33.75 31.44
CA LYS A 426 -15.69 34.53 32.29
C LYS A 426 -16.82 35.16 31.47
N ASN A 427 -16.47 35.81 30.35
CA ASN A 427 -17.46 36.47 29.50
C ASN A 427 -18.37 35.48 28.77
N LYS A 428 -17.87 34.30 28.37
CA LYS A 428 -18.68 33.19 27.82
C LYS A 428 -19.74 32.78 28.83
N ARG A 429 -19.33 32.58 30.09
CA ARG A 429 -20.24 32.24 31.18
C ARG A 429 -21.27 33.33 31.46
N GLU A 430 -20.85 34.59 31.59
CA GLU A 430 -21.77 35.72 31.79
C GLU A 430 -22.76 35.89 30.62
N SER A 431 -22.31 35.62 29.40
CA SER A 431 -23.19 35.61 28.21
C SER A 431 -24.26 34.52 28.33
N ILE A 432 -23.87 33.30 28.75
CA ILE A 432 -24.80 32.20 28.98
C ILE A 432 -25.80 32.56 30.09
N VAL A 433 -25.34 33.09 31.24
CA VAL A 433 -26.22 33.53 32.34
C VAL A 433 -27.23 34.57 31.84
N ARG A 434 -26.77 35.59 31.12
CA ARG A 434 -27.66 36.63 30.57
C ARG A 434 -28.68 36.06 29.60
N PHE A 435 -28.29 35.13 28.74
CA PHE A 435 -29.20 34.44 27.83
C PHE A 435 -30.26 33.63 28.58
N LEU A 436 -29.85 32.89 29.62
CA LEU A 436 -30.76 32.09 30.43
C LEU A 436 -31.77 32.97 31.16
N VAL A 437 -31.32 34.03 31.82
CA VAL A 437 -32.17 35.01 32.50
C VAL A 437 -33.14 35.69 31.51
N LYS A 438 -32.65 36.11 30.34
CA LYS A 438 -33.47 36.72 29.27
C LYS A 438 -34.59 35.81 28.79
N ASN A 439 -34.37 34.49 28.82
CA ASN A 439 -35.35 33.48 28.39
C ASN A 439 -36.13 32.86 29.57
N SER A 440 -36.07 33.48 30.76
CA SER A 440 -36.75 33.03 31.98
C SER A 440 -36.35 31.62 32.43
N TYR A 441 -35.11 31.20 32.17
CA TYR A 441 -34.53 29.99 32.75
C TYR A 441 -33.78 30.37 34.03
N ILE A 442 -34.35 30.04 35.19
CA ILE A 442 -33.67 30.17 36.49
C ILE A 442 -32.72 28.98 36.65
N THR A 443 -31.53 29.19 37.22
CA THR A 443 -30.51 28.13 37.37
C THR A 443 -31.02 26.90 38.10
N ASP A 444 -31.89 27.08 39.11
CA ASP A 444 -32.50 25.99 39.87
C ASP A 444 -33.57 25.23 39.04
N GLU A 445 -34.23 25.91 38.10
CA GLU A 445 -35.26 25.33 37.21
C GLU A 445 -34.66 24.60 36.00
N LEU A 446 -33.40 24.89 35.62
CA LEU A 446 -32.72 24.18 34.53
C LEU A 446 -32.62 22.67 34.75
N MET A 447 -32.51 22.26 36.02
CA MET A 447 -32.50 20.86 36.44
C MET A 447 -33.86 20.18 36.33
N GLU A 448 -34.93 20.96 36.28
CA GLU A 448 -36.32 20.49 36.24
C GLU A 448 -36.89 20.45 34.81
N LEU A 449 -36.15 20.94 33.81
CA LEU A 449 -36.60 20.94 32.41
C LEU A 449 -36.91 19.52 31.91
N THR A 450 -38.11 19.34 31.37
CA THR A 450 -38.51 18.15 30.63
C THR A 450 -37.68 17.98 29.36
N GLN A 451 -37.71 16.78 28.77
CA GLN A 451 -37.00 16.52 27.50
C GLN A 451 -37.43 17.46 26.37
N SER A 452 -38.71 17.81 26.30
CA SER A 452 -39.24 18.80 25.33
C SER A 452 -38.70 20.20 25.59
N GLU A 453 -38.62 20.62 26.86
CA GLU A 453 -38.11 21.95 27.22
C GLU A 453 -36.59 22.04 27.05
N LYS A 454 -35.86 20.95 27.28
CA LYS A 454 -34.42 20.85 26.95
C LYS A 454 -34.16 20.98 25.46
N LYS A 455 -34.98 20.36 24.62
CA LYS A 455 -34.93 20.54 23.16
C LYS A 455 -35.28 21.97 22.75
N GLU A 456 -36.23 22.60 23.43
CA GLU A 456 -36.58 24.00 23.18
C GLU A 456 -35.45 24.96 23.62
N LEU A 457 -34.83 24.72 24.77
CA LEU A 457 -33.63 25.43 25.21
C LEU A 457 -32.50 25.26 24.19
N ASP A 458 -32.26 24.04 23.70
CA ASP A 458 -31.25 23.77 22.66
C ASP A 458 -31.52 24.57 21.37
N ARG A 459 -32.79 24.63 20.91
CA ARG A 459 -33.19 25.47 19.76
C ARG A 459 -32.95 26.96 20.02
N LYS A 460 -33.29 27.46 21.22
CA LYS A 460 -33.07 28.87 21.59
C LYS A 460 -31.58 29.21 21.66
N ILE A 461 -30.75 28.31 22.23
CA ILE A 461 -29.30 28.43 22.26
C ILE A 461 -28.76 28.43 20.82
N GLN A 462 -29.26 27.54 19.96
CA GLN A 462 -28.89 27.50 18.55
C GLN A 462 -29.26 28.78 17.80
N ALA A 463 -30.42 29.37 18.09
CA ALA A 463 -30.84 30.64 17.52
C ALA A 463 -29.97 31.83 17.99
N GLU A 464 -29.61 31.89 19.27
CA GLU A 464 -28.79 32.96 19.86
C GLU A 464 -27.31 32.85 19.41
N TYR A 465 -26.70 31.69 19.58
CA TYR A 465 -25.24 31.50 19.43
C TYR A 465 -24.82 30.85 18.12
N GLY A 466 -25.76 30.30 17.35
CA GLY A 466 -25.46 29.59 16.10
C GLY A 466 -25.02 28.14 16.30
N PHE A 467 -25.06 27.60 17.52
CA PHE A 467 -24.78 26.19 17.83
C PHE A 467 -25.63 25.73 19.02
N GLY A 468 -25.90 24.43 19.16
CA GLY A 468 -26.71 23.87 20.26
C GLY A 468 -25.93 23.73 21.57
N ILE A 469 -26.63 23.35 22.65
CA ILE A 469 -26.11 23.25 24.02
C ILE A 469 -24.96 22.24 24.17
N ILE A 470 -24.92 21.21 23.33
CA ILE A 470 -23.83 20.22 23.28
C ILE A 470 -22.52 20.90 22.84
N SER A 471 -22.58 21.67 21.75
CA SER A 471 -21.43 22.45 21.27
C SER A 471 -21.09 23.58 22.22
N LEU A 472 -22.08 24.19 22.88
CA LEU A 472 -21.85 25.20 23.91
C LEU A 472 -20.98 24.64 25.04
N CYS A 473 -21.29 23.44 25.54
CA CYS A 473 -20.49 22.77 26.58
C CYS A 473 -19.05 22.52 26.13
N SER A 474 -18.87 22.08 24.89
CA SER A 474 -17.52 21.86 24.33
C SER A 474 -16.73 23.17 24.25
N LYS A 475 -17.38 24.28 23.88
CA LYS A 475 -16.76 25.61 23.70
C LYS A 475 -16.41 26.35 24.99
N ILE A 476 -17.01 25.93 26.10
CA ILE A 476 -16.67 26.39 27.45
C ILE A 476 -15.84 25.33 28.20
N GLU A 477 -15.22 24.40 27.46
CA GLU A 477 -14.29 23.37 27.96
C GLU A 477 -14.86 22.50 29.09
N LEU A 478 -16.18 22.39 29.08
CA LEU A 478 -16.96 21.62 30.03
C LEU A 478 -16.97 20.17 29.53
N ASN A 479 -15.85 19.50 29.73
CA ASN A 479 -15.64 18.09 29.42
C ASN A 479 -15.65 17.27 30.71
N LEU A 480 -16.33 16.12 30.69
CA LEU A 480 -16.25 15.16 31.79
C LEU A 480 -14.80 14.64 31.90
N LYS A 481 -14.36 14.27 33.11
CA LYS A 481 -13.00 13.75 33.42
C LYS A 481 -12.53 12.58 32.53
N HIS A 482 -13.42 11.97 31.75
CA HIS A 482 -13.14 10.85 30.86
C HIS A 482 -13.12 11.21 29.35
N GLY A 483 -13.10 12.50 28.99
CA GLY A 483 -13.03 12.94 27.58
C GLY A 483 -14.32 12.73 26.78
N ARG A 484 -15.44 12.44 27.46
CA ARG A 484 -16.77 12.34 26.84
C ARG A 484 -17.36 13.75 26.65
N THR A 485 -17.89 14.02 25.45
CA THR A 485 -18.66 15.23 25.14
C THR A 485 -19.97 15.24 25.94
N MET A 486 -20.23 16.34 26.65
CA MET A 486 -21.48 16.53 27.39
C MET A 486 -22.69 16.68 26.47
N ASN A 487 -23.81 16.07 26.86
CA ASN A 487 -25.11 16.15 26.20
C ASN A 487 -26.22 16.54 27.18
N PRO A 488 -26.31 17.82 27.59
CA PRO A 488 -27.33 18.29 28.54
C PRO A 488 -28.78 18.09 28.06
N VAL A 489 -28.99 17.95 26.75
CA VAL A 489 -30.32 17.66 26.18
C VAL A 489 -30.81 16.29 26.61
N ASN A 490 -29.93 15.28 26.62
CA ASN A 490 -30.31 13.88 26.85
C ASN A 490 -29.82 13.31 28.20
N SER A 491 -28.96 14.05 28.91
CA SER A 491 -28.36 13.64 30.18
C SER A 491 -28.62 14.68 31.24
N ALA A 492 -29.22 14.23 32.36
CA ALA A 492 -29.53 15.11 33.48
C ALA A 492 -28.28 15.40 34.32
N GLU A 493 -27.31 14.50 34.33
CA GLU A 493 -25.98 14.68 34.94
C GLU A 493 -25.18 15.76 34.19
N ASP A 494 -25.10 15.67 32.85
CA ASP A 494 -24.43 16.68 32.03
C ASP A 494 -25.13 18.06 32.12
N MET A 495 -26.44 18.08 32.41
CA MET A 495 -27.17 19.31 32.70
C MET A 495 -26.82 19.89 34.07
N LEU A 496 -26.58 19.04 35.08
CA LEU A 496 -26.09 19.47 36.39
C LEU A 496 -24.71 20.11 36.27
N ASP A 497 -23.78 19.47 35.58
CA ASP A 497 -22.43 20.02 35.37
C ASP A 497 -22.48 21.36 34.63
N PHE A 498 -23.38 21.49 33.65
CA PHE A 498 -23.64 22.76 32.97
C PHE A 498 -24.16 23.83 33.93
N VAL A 499 -25.13 23.50 34.79
CA VAL A 499 -25.70 24.40 35.81
C VAL A 499 -24.66 24.78 36.88
N GLU A 500 -23.85 23.83 37.33
CA GLU A 500 -22.78 24.06 38.31
C GLU A 500 -21.74 25.03 37.74
N TYR A 501 -21.30 24.82 36.49
CA TYR A 501 -20.40 25.75 35.81
C TYR A 501 -20.99 27.16 35.75
N ILE A 502 -22.28 27.29 35.48
CA ILE A 502 -22.96 28.60 35.43
C ILE A 502 -23.08 29.21 36.84
N SER A 503 -23.15 28.40 37.90
CA SER A 503 -23.43 28.81 39.29
C SER A 503 -22.20 29.10 40.16
N ALA A 504 -21.04 28.52 39.85
CA ALA A 504 -19.78 28.53 40.63
C ALA A 504 -19.12 29.90 41.01
N ASP A 505 -19.79 31.05 40.86
CA ASP A 505 -19.21 32.40 41.12
C ASP A 505 -20.25 33.40 41.64
N ASN A 506 -21.47 32.94 41.95
CA ASN A 506 -22.52 33.78 42.55
C ASN A 506 -22.34 34.00 44.06
N SER A 507 -21.15 33.74 44.63
CA SER A 507 -20.84 34.06 46.03
C SER A 507 -20.72 35.56 46.31
N THR A 508 -20.89 36.45 45.30
CA THR A 508 -20.74 37.91 45.47
C THR A 508 -21.95 38.78 45.13
N ARG A 509 -23.14 38.24 44.82
CA ARG A 509 -24.36 39.09 44.69
C ARG A 509 -25.57 38.45 45.36
N SER A 510 -26.03 39.09 46.44
CA SER A 510 -27.27 38.78 47.15
C SER A 510 -28.48 39.03 46.25
N TYR A 511 -28.93 38.00 45.53
CA TYR A 511 -30.29 37.98 45.00
C TYR A 511 -31.23 37.46 46.09
N ASP A 512 -32.22 38.29 46.40
CA ASP A 512 -33.24 38.07 47.43
C ASP A 512 -34.08 36.81 47.11
N ARG A 513 -33.82 35.74 47.86
CA ARG A 513 -34.47 34.42 47.74
C ARG A 513 -35.93 34.39 48.21
N SER A 514 -36.48 35.50 48.71
CA SER A 514 -37.82 35.53 49.30
C SER A 514 -38.98 35.53 48.30
N LYS A 515 -38.73 35.63 46.99
CA LYS A 515 -39.79 35.74 45.96
C LYS A 515 -40.09 34.48 45.12
N LEU A 516 -39.47 33.34 45.41
CA LEU A 516 -39.66 32.11 44.62
C LEU A 516 -40.12 30.91 45.47
N LYS A 517 -41.41 30.89 45.76
CA LYS A 517 -42.24 29.70 45.99
C LYS A 517 -43.68 30.11 45.64
N PRO A 518 -44.47 29.31 44.88
CA PRO A 518 -44.48 27.85 44.90
C PRO A 518 -44.70 27.18 43.52
N ARG A 519 -43.78 26.32 43.06
CA ARG A 519 -44.07 25.30 42.02
C ARG A 519 -43.06 24.15 41.99
N ILE A 520 -42.53 23.78 43.14
CA ILE A 520 -41.73 22.56 43.32
C ILE A 520 -42.70 21.51 43.82
N ASP A 521 -43.01 20.47 43.04
CA ASP A 521 -43.56 19.21 43.58
C ASP A 521 -43.57 18.01 42.58
N LYS A 522 -42.76 18.01 41.49
CA LYS A 522 -42.70 16.81 40.60
C LYS A 522 -41.32 16.30 40.17
N THR A 523 -40.23 17.07 40.27
CA THR A 523 -38.88 16.67 39.75
C THR A 523 -37.81 16.44 40.82
N SER A 524 -38.01 16.90 42.06
CA SER A 524 -37.26 16.43 43.25
C SER A 524 -37.33 14.90 43.42
N ASP A 525 -38.44 14.31 42.95
CA ASP A 525 -38.72 12.91 43.14
C ASP A 525 -37.90 12.00 42.22
N GLU A 526 -37.45 12.45 41.04
CA GLU A 526 -36.68 11.60 40.13
C GLU A 526 -35.21 11.44 40.56
N TYR A 527 -34.60 12.49 41.12
CA TYR A 527 -33.27 12.44 41.72
C TYR A 527 -33.27 11.74 43.09
N LYS A 528 -34.31 11.98 43.89
CA LYS A 528 -34.57 11.16 45.08
C LYS A 528 -34.80 9.71 44.67
N GLN A 529 -35.51 9.42 43.58
CA GLN A 529 -35.72 8.06 43.07
C GLN A 529 -34.43 7.41 42.59
N LYS A 530 -33.53 8.12 41.89
CA LYS A 530 -32.20 7.57 41.51
C LYS A 530 -31.31 7.30 42.71
N GLY A 531 -31.22 8.25 43.65
CA GLY A 531 -30.52 8.05 44.91
C GLY A 531 -31.15 6.93 45.77
N GLN A 532 -32.47 6.80 45.74
CA GLN A 532 -33.21 5.70 46.38
C GLN A 532 -32.97 4.38 45.66
N LYS A 533 -32.84 4.34 44.33
CA LYS A 533 -32.50 3.13 43.57
C LYS A 533 -31.09 2.63 43.91
N ILE A 534 -30.09 3.51 43.99
CA ILE A 534 -28.73 3.15 44.44
C ILE A 534 -28.79 2.60 45.87
N LYS A 535 -29.44 3.32 46.79
CA LYS A 535 -29.59 2.88 48.19
C LYS A 535 -30.40 1.58 48.30
N ARG A 536 -31.40 1.38 47.44
CA ARG A 536 -32.20 0.15 47.36
C ARG A 536 -31.32 -1.01 46.90
N PHE A 537 -30.60 -0.84 45.80
CA PHE A 537 -29.69 -1.85 45.27
C PHE A 537 -28.60 -2.22 46.29
N ASP A 538 -28.00 -1.23 46.96
CA ASP A 538 -26.97 -1.46 47.98
C ASP A 538 -27.50 -2.22 49.21
N LYS A 539 -28.77 -2.04 49.55
CA LYS A 539 -29.46 -2.76 50.64
C LYS A 539 -29.89 -4.18 50.28
N LEU A 540 -29.88 -4.56 49.00
CA LEU A 540 -30.20 -5.92 48.60
C LEU A 540 -29.15 -6.90 49.13
N SER A 541 -29.61 -8.07 49.53
CA SER A 541 -28.73 -9.21 49.76
C SER A 541 -27.97 -9.55 48.46
N HIS A 542 -26.88 -10.29 48.62
CA HIS A 542 -26.03 -10.66 47.48
C HIS A 542 -26.82 -11.35 46.36
N GLU A 543 -27.68 -12.27 46.75
CA GLU A 543 -28.52 -13.05 45.85
C GLU A 543 -29.57 -12.19 45.13
N ASN A 544 -30.14 -11.23 45.85
CA ASN A 544 -31.12 -10.32 45.27
C ASN A 544 -30.48 -9.33 44.30
N LYS A 545 -29.24 -8.89 44.54
CA LYS A 545 -28.47 -8.11 43.56
C LYS A 545 -28.28 -8.88 42.26
N LYS A 546 -27.91 -10.16 42.33
CA LYS A 546 -27.77 -11.03 41.14
C LYS A 546 -29.08 -11.10 40.36
N LYS A 547 -30.19 -11.46 41.02
CA LYS A 547 -31.52 -11.56 40.41
C LYS A 547 -31.95 -10.24 39.74
N GLU A 548 -31.67 -9.11 40.39
CA GLU A 548 -32.00 -7.80 39.83
C GLU A 548 -31.19 -7.48 38.57
N ILE A 549 -29.90 -7.84 38.53
CA ILE A 549 -29.07 -7.67 37.33
C ILE A 549 -29.54 -8.59 36.21
N VAL A 550 -29.86 -9.86 36.50
CA VAL A 550 -30.41 -10.80 35.51
C VAL A 550 -31.68 -10.24 34.89
N ALA A 551 -32.63 -9.79 35.72
CA ALA A 551 -33.87 -9.19 35.25
C ALA A 551 -33.63 -7.95 34.37
N PHE A 552 -32.62 -7.13 34.70
CA PHE A 552 -32.24 -5.99 33.86
C PHE A 552 -31.66 -6.41 32.51
N LEU A 553 -30.78 -7.41 32.49
CA LEU A 553 -30.19 -7.91 31.25
C LEU A 553 -31.27 -8.49 30.33
N GLU A 554 -32.17 -9.32 30.87
CA GLU A 554 -33.32 -9.87 30.16
C GLU A 554 -34.25 -8.79 29.63
N LYS A 555 -34.60 -7.79 30.46
CA LYS A 555 -35.45 -6.65 30.06
C LYS A 555 -34.86 -5.86 28.90
N ASN A 556 -33.53 -5.81 28.77
CA ASN A 556 -32.84 -5.10 27.70
C ASN A 556 -32.47 -6.00 26.51
N GLY A 557 -32.97 -7.25 26.49
CA GLY A 557 -32.77 -8.21 25.41
C GLY A 557 -31.42 -8.94 25.45
N TYR A 558 -30.59 -8.71 26.46
CA TYR A 558 -29.28 -9.35 26.57
C TYR A 558 -29.40 -10.77 27.08
N ILE A 559 -29.54 -11.73 26.16
CA ILE A 559 -29.42 -13.15 26.48
C ILE A 559 -27.94 -13.53 26.64
N VAL A 560 -27.67 -14.65 27.34
CA VAL A 560 -26.30 -15.15 27.62
C VAL A 560 -25.42 -15.21 26.37
N ALA A 561 -25.98 -15.70 25.25
CA ALA A 561 -25.26 -15.81 23.99
C ALA A 561 -24.88 -14.45 23.38
N GLU A 562 -25.65 -13.40 23.65
CA GLU A 562 -25.34 -12.04 23.20
C GLU A 562 -24.29 -11.38 24.09
N LEU A 563 -24.39 -11.57 25.41
CA LEU A 563 -23.45 -11.01 26.38
C LEU A 563 -22.01 -11.46 26.13
N ILE A 564 -21.83 -12.74 25.78
CA ILE A 564 -20.52 -13.32 25.49
C ILE A 564 -19.94 -12.79 24.17
N LYS A 565 -20.80 -12.42 23.21
CA LYS A 565 -20.42 -11.92 21.89
C LYS A 565 -20.32 -10.40 21.81
N LEU A 566 -20.46 -9.68 22.93
CA LEU A 566 -20.38 -8.23 22.89
C LEU A 566 -18.98 -7.78 22.46
N THR A 567 -18.93 -6.99 21.41
CA THR A 567 -17.74 -6.21 21.05
C THR A 567 -17.45 -5.18 22.15
N VAL A 568 -16.23 -4.62 22.18
CA VAL A 568 -15.86 -3.56 23.13
C VAL A 568 -16.86 -2.40 23.10
N ASP A 569 -17.35 -2.00 21.92
CA ASP A 569 -18.33 -0.91 21.79
C ASP A 569 -19.71 -1.31 22.32
N LYS A 570 -20.12 -2.57 22.11
CA LYS A 570 -21.39 -3.09 22.66
C LYS A 570 -21.32 -3.28 24.17
N LYS A 571 -20.15 -3.62 24.73
CA LYS A 571 -19.90 -3.62 26.18
C LYS A 571 -20.01 -2.21 26.76
N LYS A 572 -19.46 -1.19 26.07
CA LYS A 572 -19.64 0.23 26.45
C LYS A 572 -21.10 0.68 26.35
N GLU A 573 -21.87 0.18 25.39
CA GLU A 573 -23.31 0.45 25.29
C GLU A 573 -24.07 -0.15 26.48
N LEU A 574 -23.78 -1.41 26.83
CA LEU A 574 -24.33 -2.08 28.01
C LEU A 574 -23.98 -1.33 29.31
N ASP A 575 -22.71 -0.93 29.45
CA ASP A 575 -22.22 -0.13 30.58
C ASP A 575 -23.03 1.16 30.76
N LYS A 576 -23.32 1.89 29.68
CA LYS A 576 -24.19 3.07 29.70
C LYS A 576 -25.62 2.77 30.11
N LYS A 577 -26.18 1.62 29.68
CA LYS A 577 -27.55 1.21 30.08
C LYS A 577 -27.60 0.87 31.58
N ILE A 578 -26.58 0.18 32.10
CA ILE A 578 -26.43 -0.12 33.53
C ILE A 578 -26.29 1.19 34.33
N GLN A 579 -25.44 2.12 33.86
CA GLN A 579 -25.31 3.45 34.46
C GLN A 579 -26.63 4.22 34.48
N LYS A 580 -27.44 4.11 33.43
CA LYS A 580 -28.76 4.75 33.36
C LYS A 580 -29.77 4.15 34.34
N GLU A 581 -29.81 2.82 34.50
CA GLU A 581 -30.78 2.16 35.38
C GLU A 581 -30.40 2.29 36.86
N TYR A 582 -29.12 2.06 37.18
CA TYR A 582 -28.64 1.94 38.55
C TYR A 582 -27.87 3.15 39.06
N GLY A 583 -27.46 4.08 38.19
CA GLY A 583 -26.66 5.25 38.57
C GLY A 583 -25.15 4.97 38.70
N PHE A 584 -24.67 3.81 38.28
CA PHE A 584 -23.25 3.45 38.25
C PHE A 584 -22.96 2.43 37.12
N GLY A 585 -21.74 2.40 36.59
CA GLY A 585 -21.33 1.51 35.48
C GLY A 585 -20.96 0.08 35.90
N MET A 586 -20.59 -0.78 34.93
CA MET A 586 -20.24 -2.19 35.10
C MET A 586 -19.07 -2.44 36.07
N ILE A 587 -18.03 -1.60 36.04
CA ILE A 587 -16.89 -1.76 36.97
C ILE A 587 -17.36 -1.57 38.41
N SER A 588 -18.12 -0.50 38.68
CA SER A 588 -18.72 -0.27 39.99
C SER A 588 -19.75 -1.33 40.37
N LEU A 589 -20.47 -1.87 39.39
CA LEU A 589 -21.39 -2.98 39.59
C LEU A 589 -20.64 -4.23 40.09
N CYS A 590 -19.50 -4.59 39.47
CA CYS A 590 -18.65 -5.71 39.91
C CYS A 590 -18.19 -5.55 41.36
N LEU A 591 -17.73 -4.35 41.75
CA LEU A 591 -17.34 -4.05 43.12
C LEU A 591 -18.52 -4.16 44.10
N LYS A 592 -19.70 -3.67 43.71
CA LYS A 592 -20.92 -3.68 44.55
C LYS A 592 -21.52 -5.07 44.76
N ILE A 593 -21.24 -6.00 43.85
CA ILE A 593 -21.56 -7.42 43.98
C ILE A 593 -20.35 -8.25 44.45
N LYS A 594 -19.34 -7.60 45.05
CA LYS A 594 -18.15 -8.27 45.62
C LYS A 594 -17.51 -9.29 44.68
N LEU A 595 -17.52 -9.00 43.38
CA LEU A 595 -16.84 -9.79 42.36
C LEU A 595 -15.34 -9.46 42.35
N ASN A 596 -14.69 -9.55 43.51
CA ASN A 596 -13.25 -9.49 43.63
C ASN A 596 -12.78 -10.92 43.91
N TRP A 597 -11.97 -11.46 42.99
CA TRP A 597 -11.30 -12.74 43.21
C TRP A 597 -10.28 -12.61 44.35
N GLU A 598 -9.88 -13.75 44.91
CA GLU A 598 -8.79 -13.87 45.90
C GLU A 598 -7.47 -13.22 45.43
N SER A 599 -7.33 -12.89 44.15
CA SER A 599 -6.15 -12.31 43.52
C SER A 599 -6.06 -10.77 43.56
N GLU A 600 -6.93 -10.07 44.29
CA GLU A 600 -6.98 -8.59 44.40
C GLU A 600 -7.14 -7.83 43.06
N ARG A 601 -7.38 -8.54 41.94
CA ARG A 601 -7.51 -7.92 40.61
C ARG A 601 -8.89 -7.28 40.44
N ASN A 602 -8.89 -5.98 40.13
CA ASN A 602 -10.10 -5.26 39.70
C ASN A 602 -10.53 -5.73 38.29
N LEU A 603 -11.72 -6.32 38.17
CA LEU A 603 -12.28 -6.73 36.89
C LEU A 603 -12.68 -5.53 36.04
N ASN A 604 -12.39 -5.60 34.74
CA ASN A 604 -12.82 -4.64 33.73
C ASN A 604 -13.59 -5.32 32.59
N PRO A 605 -14.87 -5.70 32.82
CA PRO A 605 -15.71 -6.37 31.83
C PRO A 605 -15.91 -5.55 30.54
N VAL A 606 -15.73 -4.22 30.60
CA VAL A 606 -15.88 -3.33 29.45
C VAL A 606 -14.78 -3.57 28.42
N ASN A 607 -13.54 -3.79 28.89
CA ASN A 607 -12.36 -3.87 28.03
C ASN A 607 -11.78 -5.29 27.90
N SER A 608 -12.14 -6.22 28.79
CA SER A 608 -11.66 -7.61 28.79
C SER A 608 -12.81 -8.58 28.52
N SER A 609 -12.59 -9.56 27.66
CA SER A 609 -13.57 -10.65 27.45
C SER A 609 -13.47 -11.74 28.51
N GLU A 610 -12.29 -11.92 29.13
CA GLU A 610 -12.11 -12.80 30.29
C GLU A 610 -12.92 -12.26 31.47
N ASP A 611 -12.74 -10.98 31.80
CA ASP A 611 -13.44 -10.32 32.92
C ASP A 611 -14.95 -10.22 32.68
N MET A 612 -15.38 -10.13 31.41
CA MET A 612 -16.79 -10.21 31.04
C MET A 612 -17.34 -11.62 31.25
N LEU A 613 -16.59 -12.67 30.91
CA LEU A 613 -17.00 -14.04 31.19
C LEU A 613 -17.10 -14.28 32.71
N ASP A 614 -16.14 -13.79 33.49
CA ASP A 614 -16.17 -13.87 34.96
C ASP A 614 -17.44 -13.20 35.53
N PHE A 615 -17.77 -12.02 35.02
CA PHE A 615 -18.98 -11.28 35.39
C PHE A 615 -20.26 -12.05 35.06
N ILE A 616 -20.36 -12.60 33.85
CA ILE A 616 -21.54 -13.36 33.39
C ILE A 616 -21.67 -14.67 34.19
N GLU A 617 -20.57 -15.41 34.39
CA GLU A 617 -20.52 -16.67 35.15
C GLU A 617 -21.01 -16.48 36.58
N TYR A 618 -20.60 -15.37 37.19
CA TYR A 618 -21.02 -15.04 38.54
C TYR A 618 -22.50 -14.71 38.68
N ILE A 619 -23.07 -14.01 37.70
CA ILE A 619 -24.46 -13.53 37.75
C ILE A 619 -25.44 -14.64 37.36
N LEU A 620 -25.06 -15.50 36.42
CA LEU A 620 -25.94 -16.49 35.79
C LEU A 620 -25.58 -17.94 36.17
N GLU A 621 -25.12 -18.14 37.40
CA GLU A 621 -24.67 -19.42 37.97
C GLU A 621 -25.24 -20.68 37.28
N ASN A 622 -24.38 -21.65 36.98
CA ASN A 622 -24.74 -22.95 36.38
C ASN A 622 -25.32 -22.88 34.95
N ASN A 623 -25.00 -21.84 34.16
CA ASN A 623 -25.36 -21.83 32.74
C ASN A 623 -24.38 -22.65 31.89
N ASN A 624 -24.84 -23.78 31.35
CA ASN A 624 -24.04 -24.67 30.49
C ASN A 624 -23.38 -23.92 29.32
N LYS A 625 -24.05 -22.91 28.74
CA LYS A 625 -23.46 -22.14 27.63
C LYS A 625 -22.24 -21.35 28.07
N ILE A 626 -22.24 -20.77 29.27
CA ILE A 626 -21.07 -20.04 29.81
C ILE A 626 -19.91 -21.02 30.00
N THR A 627 -20.20 -22.21 30.52
CA THR A 627 -19.21 -23.27 30.71
C THR A 627 -18.59 -23.69 29.37
N ASP A 628 -19.41 -23.85 28.32
CA ASP A 628 -18.94 -24.16 26.97
C ASP A 628 -18.05 -23.04 26.41
N TYR A 629 -18.44 -21.77 26.58
CA TYR A 629 -17.63 -20.63 26.14
C TYR A 629 -16.33 -20.49 26.93
N ARG A 630 -16.35 -20.76 28.24
CA ARG A 630 -15.15 -20.77 29.09
C ARG A 630 -14.18 -21.85 28.64
N LYS A 631 -14.68 -23.04 28.31
CA LYS A 631 -13.89 -24.12 27.73
C LYS A 631 -13.22 -23.65 26.43
N ILE A 632 -13.97 -23.06 25.51
CA ILE A 632 -13.43 -22.50 24.26
C ILE A 632 -12.38 -21.41 24.53
N PHE A 633 -12.66 -20.48 25.44
CA PHE A 633 -11.74 -19.39 25.80
C PHE A 633 -10.43 -19.93 26.37
N ASN A 634 -10.50 -20.94 27.24
CA ASN A 634 -9.32 -21.60 27.80
C ASN A 634 -8.53 -22.36 26.73
N GLU A 635 -9.20 -22.98 25.76
CA GLU A 635 -8.55 -23.59 24.60
C GLU A 635 -7.82 -22.55 23.74
N VAL A 636 -8.41 -21.36 23.49
CA VAL A 636 -7.72 -20.24 22.80
C VAL A 636 -6.44 -19.85 23.56
N LYS A 637 -6.54 -19.68 24.89
CA LYS A 637 -5.42 -19.26 25.75
C LYS A 637 -4.33 -20.33 25.80
N ARG A 638 -4.71 -21.60 25.91
CA ARG A 638 -3.78 -22.74 25.81
C ARG A 638 -3.05 -22.71 24.48
N PHE A 639 -3.79 -22.59 23.38
CA PHE A 639 -3.23 -22.54 22.03
C PHE A 639 -2.27 -21.35 21.86
N ASP A 640 -2.62 -20.17 22.37
CA ASP A 640 -1.77 -18.98 22.27
C ASP A 640 -0.44 -19.12 23.00
N ASN A 641 -0.42 -19.87 24.10
CA ASN A 641 0.76 -20.16 24.91
C ASN A 641 1.67 -21.24 24.30
N LEU A 642 1.24 -21.95 23.25
CA LEU A 642 2.11 -22.92 22.56
C LEU A 642 3.22 -22.20 21.77
N SER A 643 4.36 -22.87 21.65
CA SER A 643 5.41 -22.47 20.71
C SER A 643 4.89 -22.51 19.27
N HIS A 644 5.58 -21.86 18.33
CA HIS A 644 5.20 -21.86 16.92
C HIS A 644 5.04 -23.28 16.36
N GLU A 645 6.00 -24.17 16.64
CA GLU A 645 5.94 -25.58 16.26
C GLU A 645 4.83 -26.34 16.99
N GLY A 646 4.59 -26.05 18.28
CA GLY A 646 3.46 -26.62 19.02
C GLY A 646 2.11 -26.28 18.40
N LYS A 647 1.91 -25.02 17.97
CA LYS A 647 0.70 -24.57 17.26
C LYS A 647 0.51 -25.33 15.95
N LYS A 648 1.58 -25.55 15.18
CA LYS A 648 1.52 -26.32 13.93
C LYS A 648 1.12 -27.77 14.19
N SER A 649 1.83 -28.46 15.09
CA SER A 649 1.58 -29.88 15.38
C SER A 649 0.13 -30.10 15.83
N GLU A 650 -0.40 -29.23 16.69
CA GLU A 650 -1.78 -29.34 17.17
C GLU A 650 -2.82 -29.15 16.07
N ILE A 651 -2.60 -28.22 15.14
CA ILE A 651 -3.49 -28.03 13.98
C ILE A 651 -3.38 -29.20 13.00
N VAL A 652 -2.17 -29.70 12.72
CA VAL A 652 -1.97 -30.86 11.85
C VAL A 652 -2.69 -32.09 12.41
N GLU A 653 -2.58 -32.33 13.72
CA GLU A 653 -3.30 -33.41 14.40
C GLU A 653 -4.83 -33.23 14.28
N PHE A 654 -5.33 -32.00 14.46
CA PHE A 654 -6.74 -31.71 14.26
C PHE A 654 -7.23 -31.97 12.83
N LEU A 655 -6.42 -31.59 11.83
CA LEU A 655 -6.73 -31.80 10.43
C LEU A 655 -6.72 -33.29 10.08
N ALA A 656 -5.74 -34.05 10.59
CA ALA A 656 -5.67 -35.50 10.45
C ALA A 656 -6.90 -36.19 11.06
N ASN A 657 -7.28 -35.82 12.29
CA ASN A 657 -8.48 -36.34 12.98
C ASN A 657 -9.79 -36.01 12.24
N ASN A 658 -9.80 -34.94 11.43
CA ASN A 658 -10.94 -34.56 10.59
C ASN A 658 -10.84 -35.06 9.14
N LYS A 659 -9.87 -35.94 8.83
CA LYS A 659 -9.63 -36.51 7.50
C LYS A 659 -9.38 -35.42 6.44
N TYR A 660 -8.50 -34.48 6.76
CA TYR A 660 -7.96 -33.53 5.78
C TYR A 660 -6.50 -33.91 5.48
N SER A 661 -6.32 -34.69 4.42
CA SER A 661 -5.00 -34.92 3.80
C SER A 661 -4.50 -33.66 3.08
N VAL A 662 -3.23 -33.63 2.68
CA VAL A 662 -2.64 -32.53 1.91
C VAL A 662 -3.34 -32.36 0.54
N GLU A 663 -3.71 -33.48 -0.09
CA GLU A 663 -4.47 -33.51 -1.33
C GLU A 663 -5.88 -32.94 -1.15
N GLU A 664 -6.58 -33.34 -0.09
CA GLU A 664 -7.92 -32.83 0.21
C GLU A 664 -7.88 -31.35 0.57
N TRP A 665 -6.87 -30.89 1.32
CA TRP A 665 -6.67 -29.48 1.68
C TRP A 665 -6.66 -28.57 0.45
N MET A 666 -5.93 -28.97 -0.59
CA MET A 666 -5.83 -28.20 -1.84
C MET A 666 -7.06 -28.33 -2.74
N ARG A 667 -7.94 -29.30 -2.48
CA ARG A 667 -9.20 -29.53 -3.21
C ARG A 667 -10.43 -28.93 -2.53
N LEU A 668 -10.28 -28.28 -1.37
CA LEU A 668 -11.41 -27.67 -0.67
C LEU A 668 -12.05 -26.55 -1.51
N THR A 669 -13.33 -26.73 -1.82
CA THR A 669 -14.19 -25.67 -2.35
C THR A 669 -14.39 -24.56 -1.32
N GLU A 670 -14.81 -23.37 -1.73
CA GLU A 670 -15.07 -22.26 -0.79
C GLU A 670 -16.08 -22.64 0.31
N LYS A 671 -17.12 -23.40 -0.02
CA LYS A 671 -18.07 -23.94 0.97
C LYS A 671 -17.41 -24.88 1.97
N GLN A 672 -16.53 -25.77 1.50
CA GLN A 672 -15.79 -26.68 2.38
C GLN A 672 -14.75 -25.93 3.23
N LYS A 673 -14.10 -24.88 2.70
CA LYS A 673 -13.22 -24.00 3.46
C LYS A 673 -13.95 -23.28 4.57
N LYS A 674 -15.15 -22.74 4.31
CA LYS A 674 -16.02 -22.15 5.35
C LYS A 674 -16.47 -23.17 6.40
N ASN A 675 -16.74 -24.41 5.98
CA ASN A 675 -17.05 -25.48 6.91
C ASN A 675 -15.85 -25.86 7.80
N LEU A 676 -14.65 -25.91 7.23
CA LEU A 676 -13.42 -26.12 7.99
C LEU A 676 -13.14 -24.94 8.93
N ASP A 677 -13.34 -23.71 8.47
CA ASP A 677 -13.24 -22.48 9.28
C ASP A 677 -14.15 -22.56 10.50
N PHE A 678 -15.40 -22.99 10.29
CA PHE A 678 -16.36 -23.23 11.36
C PHE A 678 -15.89 -24.33 12.33
N LYS A 679 -15.39 -25.47 11.84
CA LYS A 679 -14.87 -26.54 12.71
C LYS A 679 -13.67 -26.11 13.55
N ILE A 680 -12.75 -25.31 12.97
CA ILE A 680 -11.62 -24.74 13.71
C ILE A 680 -12.15 -23.74 14.74
N GLN A 681 -13.14 -22.91 14.37
CA GLN A 681 -13.78 -21.97 15.28
C GLN A 681 -14.52 -22.67 16.44
N GLU A 682 -15.18 -23.80 16.20
CA GLU A 682 -15.82 -24.59 17.26
C GLU A 682 -14.80 -25.19 18.23
N LYS A 683 -13.69 -25.73 17.73
CA LYS A 683 -12.67 -26.36 18.59
C LYS A 683 -11.82 -25.34 19.33
N TYR A 684 -11.39 -24.29 18.64
CA TYR A 684 -10.35 -23.38 19.11
C TYR A 684 -10.84 -21.97 19.40
N GLY A 685 -12.10 -21.64 19.12
CA GLY A 685 -12.65 -20.29 19.33
C GLY A 685 -12.24 -19.25 18.27
N PHE A 686 -11.49 -19.65 17.23
CA PHE A 686 -11.06 -18.78 16.14
C PHE A 686 -11.07 -19.51 14.79
N GLY A 687 -11.23 -18.78 13.68
CA GLY A 687 -11.24 -19.35 12.32
C GLY A 687 -9.85 -19.43 11.66
N ILE A 688 -9.79 -19.96 10.44
CA ILE A 688 -8.60 -20.11 9.57
C ILE A 688 -7.85 -18.79 9.37
N CYS A 689 -8.56 -17.68 9.17
CA CYS A 689 -7.89 -16.38 8.98
C CYS A 689 -7.18 -15.94 10.28
N SER A 690 -7.79 -16.17 11.44
CA SER A 690 -7.16 -15.87 12.74
C SER A 690 -6.02 -16.84 13.05
N LEU A 691 -6.12 -18.09 12.60
CA LEU A 691 -5.02 -19.05 12.65
C LEU A 691 -3.77 -18.53 11.93
N CYS A 692 -3.93 -17.92 10.74
CA CYS A 692 -2.80 -17.31 10.02
C CYS A 692 -2.11 -16.22 10.86
N THR A 693 -2.89 -15.37 11.53
CA THR A 693 -2.34 -14.35 12.45
C THR A 693 -1.61 -14.98 13.63
N LYS A 694 -2.16 -16.03 14.22
CA LYS A 694 -1.55 -16.75 15.35
C LYS A 694 -0.26 -17.49 14.97
N LEU A 695 -0.10 -17.86 13.70
CA LEU A 695 1.12 -18.42 13.11
C LEU A 695 2.06 -17.36 12.51
N GLY A 696 1.73 -16.07 12.59
CA GLY A 696 2.60 -15.01 12.05
C GLY A 696 2.71 -14.97 10.52
N LEU A 697 1.77 -15.59 9.79
CA LEU A 697 1.84 -15.72 8.33
C LEU A 697 1.30 -14.50 7.61
N LYS A 698 2.18 -13.84 6.85
CA LYS A 698 1.85 -12.69 5.99
C LYS A 698 2.22 -12.97 4.54
N THR A 699 1.57 -12.27 3.62
CA THR A 699 1.95 -12.21 2.21
C THR A 699 3.28 -11.45 2.06
N SER A 700 3.87 -11.48 0.86
CA SER A 700 5.06 -10.67 0.51
C SER A 700 4.83 -9.15 0.65
N ASN A 701 3.57 -8.70 0.72
CA ASN A 701 3.19 -7.30 0.88
C ASN A 701 2.81 -6.97 2.34
N GLU A 702 3.24 -7.80 3.30
CA GLU A 702 2.97 -7.66 4.74
C GLU A 702 1.49 -7.72 5.17
N THR A 703 0.57 -8.12 4.29
CA THR A 703 -0.84 -8.33 4.63
C THR A 703 -1.08 -9.74 5.15
N TRP A 704 -2.01 -9.91 6.10
CA TRP A 704 -2.37 -11.24 6.60
C TRP A 704 -2.99 -12.11 5.50
N LEU A 705 -2.62 -13.39 5.48
CA LEU A 705 -3.19 -14.37 4.54
C LEU A 705 -4.72 -14.46 4.66
N LYS A 706 -5.41 -14.66 3.53
CA LYS A 706 -6.87 -14.88 3.45
C LYS A 706 -7.21 -16.21 2.76
N PRO A 707 -6.92 -17.37 3.38
CA PRO A 707 -7.01 -18.70 2.75
C PRO A 707 -8.40 -19.10 2.22
N ILE A 708 -9.46 -18.54 2.81
CA ILE A 708 -10.84 -18.82 2.40
C ILE A 708 -11.07 -18.33 0.97
N THR A 709 -10.61 -17.10 0.66
CA THR A 709 -10.85 -16.43 -0.63
C THR A 709 -9.69 -16.53 -1.60
N SER A 710 -8.47 -16.82 -1.13
CA SER A 710 -7.26 -16.89 -1.95
C SER A 710 -6.71 -18.32 -1.99
N PRO A 711 -6.66 -18.98 -3.17
CA PRO A 711 -6.01 -20.28 -3.34
C PRO A 711 -4.51 -20.24 -3.03
N GLU A 712 -3.84 -19.13 -3.34
CA GLU A 712 -2.41 -18.94 -3.04
C GLU A 712 -2.17 -18.87 -1.52
N ASP A 713 -3.03 -18.16 -0.79
CA ASP A 713 -2.92 -18.07 0.67
C ASP A 713 -3.24 -19.41 1.34
N MET A 714 -4.17 -20.18 0.77
CA MET A 714 -4.47 -21.54 1.21
C MET A 714 -3.30 -22.50 1.00
N MET A 715 -2.59 -22.36 -0.12
CA MET A 715 -1.35 -23.09 -0.37
C MET A 715 -0.25 -22.70 0.61
N ASN A 716 -0.06 -21.40 0.88
CA ASN A 716 0.96 -20.92 1.80
C ASN A 716 0.71 -21.38 3.25
N LEU A 717 -0.55 -21.30 3.71
CA LEU A 717 -0.93 -21.90 5.00
C LEU A 717 -0.72 -23.42 5.00
N GLY A 718 -1.04 -24.10 3.89
CA GLY A 718 -0.79 -25.52 3.73
C GLY A 718 0.70 -25.89 3.84
N LYS A 719 1.58 -25.14 3.18
CA LYS A 719 3.04 -25.33 3.27
C LYS A 719 3.55 -25.13 4.70
N GLU A 720 3.01 -24.15 5.43
CA GLU A 720 3.39 -23.92 6.83
C GLU A 720 2.98 -25.10 7.74
N LEU A 721 1.80 -25.67 7.52
CA LEU A 721 1.26 -26.75 8.34
C LEU A 721 1.85 -28.12 7.98
N PHE A 722 1.92 -28.45 6.69
CA PHE A 722 2.26 -29.79 6.22
C PHE A 722 3.69 -29.92 5.67
N GLY A 723 4.44 -28.82 5.57
CA GLY A 723 5.75 -28.79 4.92
C GLY A 723 5.67 -28.85 3.40
N SER A 724 6.79 -29.18 2.76
CA SER A 724 6.87 -29.34 1.30
C SER A 724 6.11 -30.56 0.82
N HIS A 725 5.32 -30.42 -0.25
CA HIS A 725 4.55 -31.52 -0.84
C HIS A 725 4.37 -31.29 -2.35
N ALA A 726 4.37 -32.37 -3.15
CA ALA A 726 4.30 -32.29 -4.60
C ALA A 726 3.05 -31.53 -5.12
N VAL A 727 1.93 -31.64 -4.40
CA VAL A 727 0.68 -30.91 -4.72
C VAL A 727 0.87 -29.39 -4.57
N PHE A 728 1.65 -28.94 -3.59
CA PHE A 728 1.95 -27.51 -3.44
C PHE A 728 2.89 -27.03 -4.55
N ASP A 729 3.86 -27.84 -4.95
CA ASP A 729 4.78 -27.52 -6.05
C ASP A 729 4.03 -27.43 -7.39
N GLU A 730 3.09 -28.34 -7.64
CA GLU A 730 2.21 -28.29 -8.81
C GLU A 730 1.34 -27.03 -8.79
N CYS A 731 0.75 -26.69 -7.64
CA CYS A 731 -0.08 -25.49 -7.48
C CYS A 731 0.75 -24.22 -7.69
N GLU A 732 1.95 -24.16 -7.14
CA GLU A 732 2.86 -23.03 -7.31
C GLU A 732 3.33 -22.88 -8.76
N SER A 733 3.66 -23.99 -9.42
CA SER A 733 3.98 -24.02 -10.85
C SER A 733 2.82 -23.47 -11.69
N ARG A 734 1.59 -23.87 -11.36
CA ARG A 734 0.37 -23.35 -12.00
C ARG A 734 0.20 -21.85 -11.75
N LEU A 735 0.34 -21.37 -10.52
CA LEU A 735 0.25 -19.95 -10.17
C LEU A 735 1.34 -19.12 -10.86
N ARG A 736 2.56 -19.65 -11.00
CA ARG A 736 3.65 -18.99 -11.75
C ARG A 736 3.29 -18.84 -13.22
N LYS A 737 2.69 -19.86 -13.86
CA LYS A 737 2.19 -19.77 -15.24
C LYS A 737 1.12 -18.70 -15.39
N ILE A 738 0.15 -18.65 -14.46
CA ILE A 738 -0.90 -17.63 -14.43
C ILE A 738 -0.30 -16.23 -14.29
N LYS A 739 0.59 -16.02 -13.30
CA LYS A 739 1.26 -14.72 -13.08
C LYS A 739 2.11 -14.29 -14.27
N ARG A 740 2.76 -15.23 -14.98
CA ARG A 740 3.49 -14.93 -16.22
C ARG A 740 2.54 -14.51 -17.33
N PHE A 741 1.44 -15.23 -17.51
CA PHE A 741 0.42 -14.90 -18.49
C PHE A 741 -0.21 -13.53 -18.18
N ASP A 742 -0.58 -13.26 -16.92
CA ASP A 742 -1.23 -12.01 -16.49
C ASP A 742 -0.37 -10.76 -16.70
N LYS A 743 0.96 -10.90 -16.65
CA LYS A 743 1.93 -9.82 -16.92
C LYS A 743 2.04 -9.44 -18.40
N LEU A 744 1.58 -10.28 -19.32
CA LEU A 744 1.57 -9.96 -20.75
C LEU A 744 0.54 -8.86 -21.02
N SER A 745 0.83 -7.98 -21.99
CA SER A 745 -0.16 -7.01 -22.48
C SER A 745 -1.36 -7.75 -23.09
N HIS A 746 -2.48 -7.06 -23.25
CA HIS A 746 -3.69 -7.65 -23.83
C HIS A 746 -3.43 -8.27 -25.21
N ASP A 747 -2.66 -7.57 -26.05
CA ASP A 747 -2.29 -8.03 -27.39
C ASP A 747 -1.28 -9.18 -27.35
N ASP A 748 -0.31 -9.15 -26.43
CA ASP A 748 0.65 -10.24 -26.27
C ASP A 748 -0.02 -11.53 -25.78
N LYS A 749 -0.97 -11.44 -24.84
CA LYS A 749 -1.78 -12.58 -24.40
C LYS A 749 -2.54 -13.19 -25.58
N LYS A 750 -3.17 -12.33 -26.39
CA LYS A 750 -3.92 -12.74 -27.58
C LYS A 750 -2.99 -13.45 -28.57
N ASN A 751 -1.86 -12.84 -28.89
CA ASN A 751 -0.89 -13.39 -29.83
C ASN A 751 -0.31 -14.73 -29.36
N ASP A 752 0.03 -14.89 -28.07
CA ASP A 752 0.55 -16.17 -27.58
C ASP A 752 -0.51 -17.29 -27.61
N ILE A 753 -1.78 -16.98 -27.36
CA ILE A 753 -2.88 -17.95 -27.55
C ILE A 753 -3.03 -18.33 -29.02
N VAL A 754 -2.96 -17.36 -29.94
CA VAL A 754 -3.00 -17.63 -31.38
C VAL A 754 -1.86 -18.55 -31.80
N GLN A 755 -0.65 -18.28 -31.34
CA GLN A 755 0.51 -19.12 -31.63
C GLN A 755 0.35 -20.52 -31.04
N PHE A 756 -0.23 -20.65 -29.83
CA PHE A 756 -0.55 -21.93 -29.25
C PHE A 756 -1.56 -22.73 -30.08
N LEU A 757 -2.67 -22.10 -30.50
CA LEU A 757 -3.70 -22.76 -31.31
C LEU A 757 -3.11 -23.22 -32.66
N LYS A 758 -2.35 -22.37 -33.34
CA LYS A 758 -1.65 -22.71 -34.58
C LYS A 758 -0.67 -23.86 -34.41
N LYS A 759 0.20 -23.80 -33.37
CA LYS A 759 1.20 -24.85 -33.09
C LYS A 759 0.56 -26.23 -32.87
N ASN A 760 -0.64 -26.27 -32.27
CA ASN A 760 -1.37 -27.51 -32.02
C ASN A 760 -2.41 -27.85 -33.11
N LYS A 761 -2.35 -27.19 -34.27
CA LYS A 761 -3.23 -27.43 -35.43
C LYS A 761 -4.73 -27.23 -35.12
N TYR A 762 -5.06 -26.33 -34.20
CA TYR A 762 -6.43 -25.88 -33.95
C TYR A 762 -6.77 -24.69 -34.86
N GLU A 763 -6.73 -24.92 -36.16
CA GLU A 763 -7.16 -23.95 -37.20
C GLU A 763 -8.68 -23.74 -37.15
N ALA A 764 -9.20 -22.72 -37.82
CA ALA A 764 -10.61 -22.31 -37.72
C ALA A 764 -11.57 -23.47 -38.05
N GLU A 765 -11.31 -24.23 -39.11
CA GLU A 765 -12.10 -25.41 -39.50
C GLU A 765 -12.02 -26.52 -38.47
N ARG A 766 -10.81 -26.78 -37.94
CA ARG A 766 -10.60 -27.83 -36.95
C ARG A 766 -11.29 -27.48 -35.63
N LEU A 767 -11.19 -26.23 -35.19
CA LEU A 767 -11.78 -25.72 -33.95
C LEU A 767 -13.31 -25.85 -33.95
N MET A 768 -13.96 -25.55 -35.07
CA MET A 768 -15.42 -25.69 -35.22
C MET A 768 -15.89 -27.15 -35.30
N ASN A 769 -14.99 -28.08 -35.63
CA ASN A 769 -15.30 -29.51 -35.78
C ASN A 769 -14.80 -30.38 -34.61
N LEU A 770 -14.36 -29.79 -33.50
CA LEU A 770 -13.91 -30.56 -32.33
C LEU A 770 -15.05 -31.37 -31.70
N THR A 771 -14.82 -32.67 -31.55
CA THR A 771 -15.66 -33.58 -30.75
C THR A 771 -15.56 -33.25 -29.26
N GLY A 772 -16.50 -33.76 -28.45
CA GLY A 772 -16.46 -33.54 -27.00
C GLY A 772 -15.23 -34.13 -26.29
N LYS A 773 -14.54 -35.11 -26.91
CA LYS A 773 -13.25 -35.61 -26.39
C LYS A 773 -12.11 -34.63 -26.73
N GLU A 774 -12.05 -34.17 -27.97
CA GLU A 774 -11.02 -33.23 -28.43
C GLU A 774 -11.16 -31.85 -27.78
N LYS A 775 -12.39 -31.40 -27.46
CA LYS A 775 -12.62 -30.18 -26.68
C LYS A 775 -12.02 -30.28 -25.27
N ARG A 776 -12.16 -31.44 -24.60
CA ARG A 776 -11.56 -31.69 -23.28
C ARG A 776 -10.04 -31.77 -23.35
N GLU A 777 -9.50 -32.29 -24.45
CA GLU A 777 -8.07 -32.32 -24.72
C GLU A 777 -7.52 -30.91 -24.95
N LEU A 778 -8.21 -30.07 -25.75
CA LEU A 778 -7.86 -28.65 -25.91
C LEU A 778 -7.85 -27.91 -24.56
N GLU A 779 -8.88 -28.10 -23.73
CA GLU A 779 -8.96 -27.52 -22.38
C GLU A 779 -7.75 -27.93 -21.52
N LYS A 780 -7.42 -29.23 -21.52
CA LYS A 780 -6.27 -29.75 -20.78
C LYS A 780 -4.96 -29.14 -21.28
N ASN A 781 -4.73 -29.08 -22.59
CA ASN A 781 -3.51 -28.53 -23.18
C ASN A 781 -3.36 -27.02 -22.87
N ILE A 782 -4.48 -26.28 -22.88
CA ILE A 782 -4.52 -24.87 -22.47
C ILE A 782 -4.19 -24.73 -20.98
N GLN A 783 -4.80 -25.55 -20.12
CA GLN A 783 -4.52 -25.55 -18.69
C GLN A 783 -3.06 -25.92 -18.37
N GLU A 784 -2.48 -26.86 -19.11
CA GLU A 784 -1.07 -27.23 -18.95
C GLU A 784 -0.12 -26.10 -19.37
N LYS A 785 -0.40 -25.39 -20.48
CA LYS A 785 0.44 -24.27 -20.93
C LYS A 785 0.31 -23.04 -20.04
N TYR A 786 -0.92 -22.65 -19.70
CA TYR A 786 -1.23 -21.34 -19.09
C TYR A 786 -1.55 -21.41 -17.60
N GLY A 787 -1.83 -22.59 -17.07
CA GLY A 787 -2.31 -22.79 -15.71
C GLY A 787 -3.80 -22.48 -15.51
N VAL A 788 -4.49 -22.06 -16.58
CA VAL A 788 -5.92 -21.69 -16.61
C VAL A 788 -6.63 -22.35 -17.77
N GLY A 789 -7.93 -22.62 -17.62
CA GLY A 789 -8.79 -23.21 -18.66
C GLY A 789 -9.35 -22.18 -19.64
N ILE A 790 -10.04 -22.65 -20.69
CA ILE A 790 -10.62 -21.81 -21.75
C ILE A 790 -11.64 -20.81 -21.19
N MET A 791 -12.49 -21.22 -20.25
CA MET A 791 -13.48 -20.30 -19.65
C MET A 791 -12.80 -19.12 -18.93
N PHE A 792 -11.68 -19.37 -18.25
CA PHE A 792 -10.93 -18.31 -17.59
C PHE A 792 -10.28 -17.38 -18.63
N LEU A 793 -9.76 -17.93 -19.73
CA LEU A 793 -9.28 -17.10 -20.84
C LEU A 793 -10.42 -16.21 -21.38
N CYS A 794 -11.62 -16.76 -21.61
CA CYS A 794 -12.77 -15.95 -22.02
C CYS A 794 -13.07 -14.81 -21.03
N SER A 795 -13.03 -15.07 -19.72
CA SER A 795 -13.17 -14.01 -18.71
C SER A 795 -12.06 -12.96 -18.79
N ALA A 796 -10.81 -13.38 -18.95
CA ALA A 796 -9.64 -12.49 -18.99
C ALA A 796 -9.66 -11.55 -20.22
N PHE A 797 -10.31 -11.95 -21.30
CA PHE A 797 -10.52 -11.13 -22.50
C PHE A 797 -11.91 -10.47 -22.57
N GLU A 798 -12.67 -10.52 -21.47
CA GLU A 798 -14.04 -10.00 -21.36
C GLU A 798 -15.01 -10.52 -22.43
N LEU A 799 -14.77 -11.73 -22.93
CA LEU A 799 -15.63 -12.38 -23.90
C LEU A 799 -16.92 -12.81 -23.21
N LYS A 800 -18.01 -12.10 -23.52
CA LYS A 800 -19.34 -12.32 -22.95
C LYS A 800 -20.30 -12.76 -24.04
N GLY A 801 -21.13 -13.75 -23.73
CA GLY A 801 -22.23 -14.14 -24.60
C GLY A 801 -23.39 -13.15 -24.54
N LYS A 802 -24.46 -13.40 -25.31
CA LYS A 802 -25.64 -12.51 -25.46
C LYS A 802 -26.31 -12.05 -24.14
N HIS A 803 -26.10 -12.74 -23.03
CA HIS A 803 -26.67 -12.41 -21.71
C HIS A 803 -25.65 -11.85 -20.71
N GLY A 804 -24.47 -11.40 -21.18
CA GLY A 804 -23.42 -10.85 -20.32
C GLY A 804 -22.66 -11.89 -19.48
N ARG A 805 -23.03 -13.19 -19.59
CA ARG A 805 -22.29 -14.30 -18.97
C ARG A 805 -21.00 -14.57 -19.73
N THR A 806 -19.96 -14.98 -19.01
CA THR A 806 -18.71 -15.46 -19.63
C THR A 806 -19.00 -16.60 -20.60
N LEU A 807 -18.34 -16.59 -21.76
CA LEU A 807 -18.43 -17.69 -22.71
C LEU A 807 -17.99 -19.03 -22.11
N SER A 808 -18.70 -20.10 -22.48
CA SER A 808 -18.34 -21.49 -22.23
C SER A 808 -18.20 -22.26 -23.56
N PRO A 809 -17.11 -22.02 -24.32
CA PRO A 809 -16.88 -22.63 -25.65
C PRO A 809 -16.97 -24.17 -25.67
N LEU A 810 -16.65 -24.81 -24.54
CA LEU A 810 -16.70 -26.27 -24.42
C LEU A 810 -18.12 -26.82 -24.54
N SER A 811 -19.12 -26.10 -24.02
CA SER A 811 -20.53 -26.52 -23.99
C SER A 811 -21.37 -25.99 -25.15
N SER A 812 -20.96 -24.90 -25.79
CA SER A 812 -21.74 -24.24 -26.83
C SER A 812 -20.93 -24.04 -28.11
N LEU A 813 -21.46 -24.53 -29.24
CA LEU A 813 -20.83 -24.31 -30.55
C LEU A 813 -20.84 -22.83 -30.95
N LYS A 814 -21.88 -22.09 -30.53
CA LYS A 814 -21.99 -20.63 -30.76
C LYS A 814 -20.93 -19.85 -29.98
N GLU A 815 -20.66 -20.26 -28.74
CA GLU A 815 -19.61 -19.63 -27.92
C GLU A 815 -18.21 -20.07 -28.37
N MET A 816 -18.06 -21.27 -28.93
CA MET A 816 -16.82 -21.71 -29.59
C MET A 816 -16.54 -20.90 -30.86
N LEU A 817 -17.58 -20.55 -31.62
CA LEU A 817 -17.46 -19.63 -32.76
C LEU A 817 -16.93 -18.27 -32.30
N GLU A 818 -17.54 -17.67 -31.27
CA GLU A 818 -17.13 -16.36 -30.74
C GLU A 818 -15.70 -16.38 -30.18
N PHE A 819 -15.32 -17.47 -29.49
CA PHE A 819 -13.94 -17.70 -29.06
C PHE A 819 -12.97 -17.81 -30.25
N GLY A 820 -13.33 -18.60 -31.27
CA GLY A 820 -12.53 -18.80 -32.47
C GLY A 820 -12.31 -17.51 -33.26
N GLU A 821 -13.38 -16.75 -33.51
CA GLU A 821 -13.33 -15.48 -34.25
C GLU A 821 -12.47 -14.44 -33.53
N TYR A 822 -12.54 -14.40 -32.19
CA TYR A 822 -11.73 -13.47 -31.40
C TYR A 822 -10.22 -13.70 -31.56
N PHE A 823 -9.78 -14.96 -31.45
CA PHE A 823 -8.35 -15.30 -31.50
C PHE A 823 -7.85 -15.48 -32.93
N LEU A 824 -8.56 -16.24 -33.77
CA LEU A 824 -8.10 -16.59 -35.11
C LEU A 824 -8.49 -15.55 -36.18
N GLY A 825 -9.27 -14.53 -35.82
CA GLY A 825 -9.74 -13.49 -36.73
C GLY A 825 -10.92 -13.94 -37.58
N SER A 826 -11.27 -13.14 -38.59
CA SER A 826 -12.32 -13.49 -39.54
C SER A 826 -11.90 -14.68 -40.41
N HIS A 827 -12.77 -15.67 -40.51
CA HIS A 827 -12.58 -16.86 -41.34
C HIS A 827 -13.89 -17.22 -42.03
N GLN A 828 -13.83 -17.75 -43.26
CA GLN A 828 -15.04 -18.11 -44.01
C GLN A 828 -15.95 -19.07 -43.22
N ILE A 829 -15.34 -20.07 -42.56
CA ILE A 829 -16.07 -21.01 -41.70
C ILE A 829 -16.84 -20.30 -40.58
N PHE A 830 -16.26 -19.27 -39.95
CA PHE A 830 -16.92 -18.52 -38.88
C PHE A 830 -18.11 -17.72 -39.44
N THR A 831 -17.92 -17.06 -40.59
CA THR A 831 -18.99 -16.37 -41.32
C THR A 831 -20.14 -17.31 -41.66
N ASP A 832 -19.84 -18.52 -42.13
CA ASP A 832 -20.85 -19.52 -42.48
C ASP A 832 -21.64 -19.97 -41.24
N TYR A 833 -20.96 -20.28 -40.13
CA TYR A 833 -21.64 -20.62 -38.87
C TYR A 833 -22.46 -19.46 -38.31
N LYS A 834 -21.95 -18.23 -38.40
CA LYS A 834 -22.67 -17.01 -37.97
C LYS A 834 -23.97 -16.83 -38.73
N LYS A 835 -23.94 -16.95 -40.06
CA LYS A 835 -25.15 -16.91 -40.91
C LYS A 835 -26.17 -17.98 -40.51
N ARG A 836 -25.70 -19.20 -40.20
CA ARG A 836 -26.60 -20.28 -39.76
C ARG A 836 -27.22 -19.97 -38.39
N PHE A 837 -26.46 -19.40 -37.45
CA PHE A 837 -26.99 -19.00 -36.15
C PHE A 837 -27.92 -17.80 -36.23
N GLU A 838 -27.64 -16.82 -37.10
CA GLU A 838 -28.54 -15.69 -37.37
C GLU A 838 -29.86 -16.18 -37.97
N LYS A 839 -29.81 -17.15 -38.89
CA LYS A 839 -31.02 -17.79 -39.43
C LYS A 839 -31.77 -18.61 -38.37
N ALA A 840 -31.05 -19.25 -37.44
CA ALA A 840 -31.66 -19.94 -36.30
C ALA A 840 -32.36 -18.96 -35.34
N ASP A 841 -31.72 -17.83 -35.04
CA ASP A 841 -32.24 -16.78 -34.16
C ASP A 841 -33.47 -16.13 -34.83
N TRP A 842 -33.38 -15.77 -36.12
CA TRP A 842 -34.51 -15.28 -36.93
C TRP A 842 -35.69 -16.25 -36.89
N PHE A 843 -35.44 -17.55 -37.06
CA PHE A 843 -36.48 -18.57 -36.98
C PHE A 843 -37.16 -18.57 -35.60
N ASN A 844 -36.41 -18.38 -34.51
CA ASN A 844 -36.97 -18.33 -33.16
C ASN A 844 -37.84 -17.10 -32.90
N ASP A 845 -37.57 -16.00 -33.60
CA ASP A 845 -38.33 -14.75 -33.49
C ASP A 845 -39.63 -14.78 -34.31
N LEU A 846 -39.83 -15.80 -35.16
CA LEU A 846 -41.08 -16.02 -35.88
C LEU A 846 -42.19 -16.53 -34.94
N THR A 847 -43.43 -16.16 -35.25
CA THR A 847 -44.62 -16.76 -34.61
C THR A 847 -44.71 -18.26 -34.92
N GLU A 848 -45.39 -19.05 -34.08
CA GLU A 848 -45.56 -20.51 -34.29
C GLU A 848 -46.08 -20.83 -35.71
N GLU A 849 -47.01 -20.02 -36.22
CA GLU A 849 -47.54 -20.14 -37.59
C GLU A 849 -46.47 -19.88 -38.67
N LYS A 850 -45.66 -18.82 -38.51
CA LYS A 850 -44.58 -18.50 -39.45
C LYS A 850 -43.45 -19.51 -39.39
N GLN A 851 -43.13 -20.03 -38.19
CA GLN A 851 -42.19 -21.15 -38.01
C GLN A 851 -42.68 -22.38 -38.76
N ALA A 852 -43.96 -22.72 -38.61
CA ALA A 852 -44.55 -23.87 -39.31
C ALA A 852 -44.50 -23.69 -40.83
N LYS A 853 -44.85 -22.49 -41.34
CA LYS A 853 -44.77 -22.16 -42.77
C LYS A 853 -43.33 -22.27 -43.31
N GLU A 854 -42.35 -21.81 -42.54
CA GLU A 854 -40.94 -21.91 -42.94
C GLU A 854 -40.45 -23.37 -42.96
N ILE A 855 -40.86 -24.21 -42.01
CA ILE A 855 -40.54 -25.64 -42.02
C ILE A 855 -41.21 -26.35 -43.20
N ILE A 856 -42.46 -26.01 -43.56
CA ILE A 856 -43.12 -26.54 -44.77
C ILE A 856 -42.34 -26.11 -46.01
N ALA A 857 -41.99 -24.83 -46.13
CA ALA A 857 -41.20 -24.31 -47.23
C ALA A 857 -39.83 -25.03 -47.34
N PHE A 858 -39.18 -25.35 -46.22
CA PHE A 858 -37.97 -26.16 -46.19
C PHE A 858 -38.19 -27.55 -46.81
N PHE A 859 -39.25 -28.25 -46.42
CA PHE A 859 -39.56 -29.57 -46.98
C PHE A 859 -39.96 -29.51 -48.46
N GLU A 860 -40.70 -28.48 -48.87
CA GLU A 860 -41.10 -28.24 -50.26
C GLU A 860 -39.87 -28.03 -51.17
N ARG A 861 -38.92 -27.19 -50.74
CA ARG A 861 -37.65 -26.98 -51.44
C ARG A 861 -36.84 -28.27 -51.59
N ASN A 862 -37.02 -29.20 -50.68
CA ASN A 862 -36.38 -30.52 -50.70
C ASN A 862 -37.20 -31.63 -51.37
N GLY A 863 -38.29 -31.28 -52.08
CA GLY A 863 -39.08 -32.20 -52.90
C GLY A 863 -40.30 -32.82 -52.21
N HIS A 864 -40.60 -32.44 -50.97
CA HIS A 864 -41.67 -33.03 -50.15
C HIS A 864 -42.85 -32.04 -49.99
N LYS A 865 -43.63 -31.87 -51.07
CA LYS A 865 -44.66 -30.82 -51.18
C LYS A 865 -46.01 -31.09 -50.49
N THR A 866 -46.27 -32.31 -50.02
CA THR A 866 -47.56 -32.65 -49.39
C THR A 866 -47.35 -33.25 -48.01
N LYS A 867 -48.38 -33.14 -47.17
CA LYS A 867 -48.41 -33.73 -45.83
C LYS A 867 -48.09 -35.22 -45.88
N GLU A 868 -48.69 -35.95 -46.82
CA GLU A 868 -48.50 -37.40 -46.99
C GLU A 868 -47.05 -37.72 -47.34
N LYS A 869 -46.41 -36.91 -48.19
CA LYS A 869 -44.99 -37.10 -48.56
C LYS A 869 -44.03 -36.84 -47.40
N ILE A 870 -44.34 -35.89 -46.52
CA ILE A 870 -43.51 -35.63 -45.32
C ILE A 870 -43.69 -36.76 -44.29
N ILE A 871 -44.91 -37.25 -44.11
CA ILE A 871 -45.21 -38.36 -43.20
C ILE A 871 -44.59 -39.68 -43.70
N ALA A 872 -44.56 -39.89 -45.02
CA ALA A 872 -44.06 -41.10 -45.66
C ALA A 872 -42.53 -41.14 -45.88
N LEU A 873 -41.77 -40.16 -45.36
CA LEU A 873 -40.31 -40.13 -45.50
C LEU A 873 -39.67 -41.43 -45.00
N ASN A 874 -38.80 -42.02 -45.80
CA ASN A 874 -38.03 -43.18 -45.38
C ASN A 874 -36.84 -42.76 -44.48
N GLN A 875 -36.18 -43.74 -43.86
CA GLN A 875 -35.11 -43.49 -42.89
C GLN A 875 -33.88 -42.77 -43.48
N LYS A 876 -33.57 -43.02 -44.75
CA LYS A 876 -32.45 -42.38 -45.45
C LYS A 876 -32.77 -40.91 -45.74
N GLU A 877 -33.99 -40.63 -46.18
CA GLU A 877 -34.47 -39.27 -46.44
C GLU A 877 -34.56 -38.45 -45.16
N LYS A 878 -35.10 -39.01 -44.07
CA LYS A 878 -35.10 -38.37 -42.75
C LYS A 878 -33.71 -37.94 -42.31
N ARG A 879 -32.71 -38.82 -42.43
CA ARG A 879 -31.31 -38.48 -42.07
C ARG A 879 -30.69 -37.44 -43.00
N ARG A 880 -31.06 -37.43 -44.29
CA ARG A 880 -30.62 -36.40 -45.24
C ARG A 880 -31.20 -35.04 -44.85
N LEU A 881 -32.52 -34.96 -44.70
CA LEU A 881 -33.24 -33.74 -44.32
C LEU A 881 -32.83 -33.22 -42.94
N ASP A 882 -32.52 -34.10 -41.97
CA ASP A 882 -32.03 -33.69 -40.65
C ASP A 882 -30.68 -32.96 -40.77
N ARG A 883 -29.80 -33.43 -41.68
CA ARG A 883 -28.51 -32.79 -41.96
C ARG A 883 -28.68 -31.48 -42.72
N GLU A 884 -29.56 -31.45 -43.72
CA GLU A 884 -29.85 -30.22 -44.48
C GLU A 884 -30.48 -29.16 -43.58
N MET A 885 -31.42 -29.53 -42.71
CA MET A 885 -32.02 -28.64 -41.72
C MET A 885 -30.98 -28.10 -40.74
N TYR A 886 -30.05 -28.96 -40.28
CA TYR A 886 -28.93 -28.51 -39.44
C TYR A 886 -27.99 -27.55 -40.19
N ASN A 887 -27.72 -27.82 -41.46
CA ASN A 887 -26.88 -26.94 -42.28
C ASN A 887 -27.56 -25.60 -42.57
N GLU A 888 -28.88 -25.57 -42.72
CA GLU A 888 -29.64 -24.37 -43.07
C GLU A 888 -30.02 -23.52 -41.84
N TYR A 889 -30.43 -24.14 -40.73
CA TYR A 889 -30.95 -23.43 -39.55
C TYR A 889 -30.17 -23.70 -38.25
N SER A 890 -29.07 -24.46 -38.28
CA SER A 890 -28.31 -24.85 -37.08
C SER A 890 -29.11 -25.59 -35.99
N PHE A 891 -30.27 -26.13 -36.34
CA PHE A 891 -31.04 -27.04 -35.50
C PHE A 891 -31.54 -28.25 -36.31
N ARG A 892 -31.86 -29.33 -35.61
CA ARG A 892 -32.28 -30.61 -36.20
C ARG A 892 -33.79 -30.77 -36.15
N MET A 893 -34.34 -31.75 -36.86
CA MET A 893 -35.79 -32.02 -36.82
C MET A 893 -36.30 -32.31 -35.40
N PHE A 894 -35.45 -32.94 -34.57
CA PHE A 894 -35.72 -33.10 -33.15
C PHE A 894 -36.00 -31.77 -32.43
N SER A 895 -35.20 -30.73 -32.71
CA SER A 895 -35.36 -29.40 -32.11
C SER A 895 -36.66 -28.73 -32.56
N VAL A 896 -37.12 -29.02 -33.78
CA VAL A 896 -38.42 -28.57 -34.28
C VAL A 896 -39.56 -29.17 -33.43
N CYS A 897 -39.51 -30.47 -33.13
CA CYS A 897 -40.49 -31.10 -32.23
C CYS A 897 -40.53 -30.41 -30.86
N THR A 898 -39.37 -30.13 -30.26
CA THR A 898 -39.30 -29.44 -28.96
C THR A 898 -39.92 -28.04 -29.02
N LYS A 899 -39.69 -27.30 -30.11
CA LYS A 899 -40.24 -25.94 -30.30
C LYS A 899 -41.76 -25.93 -30.41
N PHE A 900 -42.35 -26.93 -31.06
CA PHE A 900 -43.81 -27.10 -31.14
C PHE A 900 -44.41 -27.84 -29.94
N GLY A 901 -43.66 -28.01 -28.85
CA GLY A 901 -44.13 -28.65 -27.61
C GLY A 901 -44.48 -30.13 -27.76
N LEU A 902 -43.93 -30.81 -28.77
CA LEU A 902 -44.31 -32.19 -29.09
C LEU A 902 -43.54 -33.20 -28.23
N GLN A 903 -44.28 -33.94 -27.39
CA GLN A 903 -43.77 -35.04 -26.56
C GLN A 903 -44.64 -36.29 -26.76
N THR A 904 -44.04 -37.47 -26.51
CA THR A 904 -44.81 -38.72 -26.38
C THR A 904 -45.57 -38.76 -25.06
N ASN A 905 -46.58 -39.64 -24.96
CA ASN A 905 -47.35 -39.88 -23.72
C ASN A 905 -46.48 -40.32 -22.52
N GLN A 906 -45.20 -40.68 -22.73
CA GLN A 906 -44.23 -41.02 -21.68
C GLN A 906 -43.29 -39.85 -21.34
N SER A 907 -43.64 -38.61 -21.71
CA SER A 907 -42.79 -37.42 -21.53
C SER A 907 -41.42 -37.50 -22.21
N LYS A 908 -41.23 -38.44 -23.16
CA LYS A 908 -40.03 -38.51 -23.98
C LYS A 908 -40.20 -37.60 -25.20
N ASN A 909 -39.17 -36.81 -25.48
CA ASN A 909 -39.11 -35.98 -26.69
C ASN A 909 -39.21 -36.84 -27.95
N LEU A 910 -39.99 -36.38 -28.94
CA LEU A 910 -40.13 -37.07 -30.23
C LEU A 910 -38.80 -37.14 -30.98
N ALA A 911 -38.53 -38.29 -31.60
CA ALA A 911 -37.37 -38.53 -32.46
C ALA A 911 -37.83 -38.79 -33.91
N PRO A 912 -38.26 -37.76 -34.66
CA PRO A 912 -38.85 -37.90 -36.01
C PRO A 912 -37.89 -38.55 -37.01
N VAL A 913 -36.57 -38.45 -36.76
CA VAL A 913 -35.53 -39.10 -37.56
C VAL A 913 -35.44 -40.60 -37.31
N ARG A 914 -35.91 -41.12 -36.17
CA ARG A 914 -35.79 -42.53 -35.77
C ARG A 914 -37.03 -43.35 -36.04
N THR A 915 -38.22 -42.76 -35.88
CA THR A 915 -39.50 -43.48 -36.00
C THR A 915 -40.42 -42.78 -36.99
N SER A 916 -41.25 -43.54 -37.70
CA SER A 916 -42.27 -42.96 -38.59
C SER A 916 -43.48 -42.41 -37.84
N SER A 917 -43.77 -42.93 -36.65
CA SER A 917 -44.79 -42.38 -35.75
C SER A 917 -44.50 -40.94 -35.36
N ASP A 918 -43.25 -40.63 -34.97
CA ASP A 918 -42.89 -39.31 -34.47
C ASP A 918 -42.81 -38.30 -35.61
N MET A 919 -42.38 -38.75 -36.79
CA MET A 919 -42.44 -37.94 -38.03
C MET A 919 -43.88 -37.64 -38.43
N LYS A 920 -44.79 -38.61 -38.26
CA LYS A 920 -46.22 -38.40 -38.51
C LYS A 920 -46.78 -37.31 -37.60
N ILE A 921 -46.50 -37.38 -36.29
CA ILE A 921 -46.94 -36.39 -35.31
C ILE A 921 -46.39 -34.99 -35.64
N LEU A 922 -45.10 -34.90 -36.00
CA LEU A 922 -44.48 -33.64 -36.41
C LEU A 922 -45.15 -33.07 -37.68
N GLY A 923 -45.35 -33.91 -38.70
CA GLY A 923 -45.98 -33.52 -39.96
C GLY A 923 -47.42 -33.05 -39.75
N GLU A 924 -48.22 -33.77 -38.96
CA GLU A 924 -49.60 -33.38 -38.62
C GLU A 924 -49.66 -32.06 -37.88
N LYS A 925 -48.82 -31.87 -36.85
CA LYS A 925 -48.79 -30.61 -36.08
C LYS A 925 -48.46 -29.41 -36.96
N ILE A 926 -47.41 -29.50 -37.78
CA ILE A 926 -46.97 -28.37 -38.61
C ILE A 926 -48.01 -28.04 -39.69
N PHE A 927 -48.60 -29.03 -40.36
CA PHE A 927 -49.64 -28.78 -41.36
C PHE A 927 -50.92 -28.23 -40.75
N ASN A 928 -51.36 -28.74 -39.61
CA ASN A 928 -52.58 -28.26 -38.96
C ASN A 928 -52.44 -26.79 -38.49
N ILE A 929 -51.22 -26.35 -38.15
CA ILE A 929 -50.95 -24.94 -37.82
C ILE A 929 -51.05 -24.05 -39.08
N CYS A 930 -50.54 -24.51 -40.22
CA CYS A 930 -50.54 -23.72 -41.45
C CYS A 930 -51.87 -23.75 -42.22
N PHE A 931 -52.66 -24.81 -42.04
CA PHE A 931 -53.92 -25.06 -42.73
C PHE A 931 -54.97 -25.55 -41.73
N PRO A 932 -55.47 -24.67 -40.82
CA PRO A 932 -56.57 -25.03 -39.94
C PRO A 932 -57.82 -25.29 -40.78
N SER A 933 -58.49 -26.41 -40.52
CA SER A 933 -59.69 -26.91 -41.22
C SER A 933 -60.88 -25.97 -41.13
#